data_AF-A0A1A3C6K1-F1
#
_entry.id   AF-A0A1A3C6K1-F1
#
_cell.length_a   1.000
_cell.length_b   1.000
_cell.length_c   1.000
_cell.angle_alpha   90.00
_cell.angle_beta   90.00
_cell.angle_gamma   90.00
#
_symmetry.space_group_name_H-M   'P 1'
#
loop_
_entity.id
_entity.type
_entity.pdbx_description
1 polymer ?
#
loop_
_entity_poly.entity_id
_entity_poly.type
_entity_poly.pdbx_seq_one_letter_code
_entity_poly.pdbx_strand_id
1 'polypeptide(L)'
;MKALRRFNVRAHLPDRLAALDQLSTNLRWSWEKPTQDLFASIDPELWSNCGKDPVAVLGAVKPARLDELAMDEDFLRRLDELAADLNDYLTRPLWYQQQEAAGVAMPTGIAYFSMEFGIAEVLPNYSGGLGILAGDHLKAASDLGLPLIAVGLYYRSGYFRQSLTADGWQQETYPSLDPQGLPLRLLTDGVGDPVLVELALPDSARLRARVWVAQVGRVPLLLLDSDVPENEHELRSVTDRLYGGDQEHRIKQEILAGIGGVRAIRAFTTLEGRPAPEVFHMNEGHAGFLGAERIRELVTEAGLDYDTALTVVRSSTVFTTHTPVPAGIDRFPVEMVQRYFDDEGASVATLLPGVPTERILALGAEDDPTKFNMAHMGLRLAQRANGVSLLHGRVSRVMFNELWQGFDPEEVPIGSITNGVHARTWAAPQWLQLGRELAGSDSFSEPAVWLRLQQVDPGHLWWIRSQLRALLVEDVRARLHRSWLERGASEAELGWIKTAFDPNVLTIGFARRVPTYKRLTLMLRDPERLERLLLDPERPIQLIVAGKSHPADDGGKALIQQVVRFADRPEVRHRIAFLPDYDMSMARLLYWGCDVWLNNPLRPLEACGTSGMKSALNGGLNLSIRDGWWDEWYDGENGWEIPSADGVADDNRRDDLEANGLYSLLEQAVAPKFYERDEQGVPPRWIEMVR
;
A
#
# COMPACT_ATOMS: atom_id res chain seq x y z
N MET A 1 -19.61 19.62 -20.57
CA MET A 1 -20.11 18.43 -21.28
C MET A 1 -19.21 17.26 -20.87
N LYS A 2 -19.61 16.41 -19.90
CA LYS A 2 -18.81 15.23 -19.51
C LYS A 2 -18.97 14.19 -20.63
N ALA A 3 -17.87 13.70 -21.19
CA ALA A 3 -17.93 12.67 -22.23
C ALA A 3 -18.64 11.42 -21.69
N LEU A 4 -19.84 11.15 -22.21
CA LEU A 4 -20.59 9.93 -21.96
C LEU A 4 -19.90 8.80 -22.74
N ARG A 5 -19.03 8.04 -22.04
CA ARG A 5 -18.24 6.88 -22.53
C ARG A 5 -17.06 7.25 -23.43
N ARG A 6 -15.84 7.06 -22.92
CA ARG A 6 -14.66 6.82 -23.75
C ARG A 6 -14.75 5.39 -24.26
N PHE A 7 -14.61 5.19 -25.56
CA PHE A 7 -14.45 3.86 -26.16
C PHE A 7 -12.95 3.60 -26.27
N ASN A 8 -12.40 2.77 -25.38
CA ASN A 8 -11.05 2.24 -25.56
C ASN A 8 -11.16 1.02 -26.48
N VAL A 9 -10.81 1.19 -27.75
CA VAL A 9 -10.68 0.07 -28.69
C VAL A 9 -9.38 -0.64 -28.35
N ARG A 10 -9.45 -1.90 -27.90
CA ARG A 10 -8.25 -2.74 -27.78
C ARG A 10 -7.59 -2.81 -29.15
N ALA A 11 -6.31 -2.42 -29.23
CA ALA A 11 -5.57 -2.50 -30.48
C ALA A 11 -5.56 -3.94 -30.97
N HIS A 12 -5.90 -4.15 -32.24
CA HIS A 12 -5.74 -5.46 -32.87
C HIS A 12 -4.25 -5.72 -33.01
N LEU A 13 -3.68 -6.53 -32.12
CA LEU A 13 -2.28 -6.93 -32.19
C LEU A 13 -2.09 -7.90 -33.36
N PRO A 14 -1.02 -7.75 -34.17
CA PRO A 14 -0.59 -8.81 -35.08
C PRO A 14 -0.40 -10.13 -34.31
N ASP A 15 -0.71 -11.28 -34.92
CA ASP A 15 -0.62 -12.60 -34.27
C ASP A 15 0.74 -12.84 -33.61
N ARG A 16 1.82 -12.37 -34.24
CA ARG A 16 3.18 -12.52 -33.73
C ARG A 16 3.45 -11.75 -32.43
N LEU A 17 2.64 -10.72 -32.16
CA LEU A 17 2.71 -9.86 -30.97
C LEU A 17 1.65 -10.21 -29.91
N ALA A 18 0.87 -11.28 -30.09
CA ALA A 18 -0.23 -11.64 -29.19
C ALA A 18 0.18 -11.78 -27.71
N ALA A 19 1.43 -12.20 -27.44
CA ALA A 19 1.97 -12.31 -26.08
C ALA A 19 2.03 -10.99 -25.30
N LEU A 20 2.02 -9.83 -25.99
CA LEU A 20 1.95 -8.51 -25.34
C LEU A 20 0.66 -8.33 -24.53
N ASP A 21 -0.46 -8.95 -24.93
CA ASP A 21 -1.73 -8.87 -24.20
C ASP A 21 -1.59 -9.50 -22.80
N GLN A 22 -1.03 -10.72 -22.72
CA GLN A 22 -0.82 -11.40 -21.45
C GLN A 22 0.21 -10.68 -20.56
N LEU A 23 1.32 -10.21 -21.16
CA LEU A 23 2.36 -9.47 -20.43
C LEU A 23 1.88 -8.12 -19.91
N SER A 24 0.99 -7.44 -20.63
CA SER A 24 0.44 -6.14 -20.21
C SER A 24 -0.63 -6.26 -19.12
N THR A 25 -1.42 -7.35 -19.15
CA THR A 25 -2.55 -7.56 -18.24
C THR A 25 -2.19 -8.29 -16.95
N ASN A 26 -1.13 -9.12 -16.94
CA ASN A 26 -0.62 -9.69 -15.69
C ASN A 26 0.26 -8.68 -14.95
N LEU A 27 -0.18 -8.21 -13.79
CA LEU A 27 0.47 -7.16 -13.01
C LEU A 27 1.89 -7.49 -12.53
N ARG A 28 2.40 -8.72 -12.75
CA ARG A 28 3.81 -9.08 -12.52
C ARG A 28 4.78 -8.12 -13.18
N TRP A 29 4.44 -7.55 -14.34
CA TRP A 29 5.26 -6.53 -15.00
C TRP A 29 5.63 -5.36 -14.07
N SER A 30 4.82 -5.05 -13.06
CA SER A 30 5.06 -3.92 -12.15
C SER A 30 6.25 -4.12 -11.20
N TRP A 31 6.73 -5.37 -11.02
CA TRP A 31 7.98 -5.68 -10.30
C TRP A 31 8.95 -6.52 -11.13
N GLU A 32 8.80 -6.53 -12.46
CA GLU A 32 9.65 -7.26 -13.40
C GLU A 32 10.22 -6.26 -14.44
N LYS A 33 11.51 -5.93 -14.27
CA LYS A 33 12.18 -4.85 -15.00
C LYS A 33 12.33 -5.16 -16.51
N PRO A 34 12.83 -6.33 -16.93
CA PRO A 34 12.85 -6.75 -18.33
C PRO A 34 11.53 -6.54 -19.11
N THR A 35 10.38 -6.79 -18.50
CA THR A 35 9.05 -6.59 -19.09
C THR A 35 8.75 -5.10 -19.23
N GLN A 36 9.05 -4.29 -18.21
CA GLN A 36 8.95 -2.83 -18.33
C GLN A 36 9.83 -2.27 -19.45
N ASP A 37 11.05 -2.81 -19.59
CA ASP A 37 11.99 -2.41 -20.64
C ASP A 37 11.55 -2.86 -22.03
N LEU A 38 10.82 -3.97 -22.15
CA LEU A 38 10.18 -4.37 -23.40
C LEU A 38 9.14 -3.33 -23.82
N PHE A 39 8.20 -2.99 -22.93
CA PHE A 39 7.16 -1.99 -23.23
C PHE A 39 7.74 -0.60 -23.47
N ALA A 40 8.76 -0.19 -22.72
CA ALA A 40 9.47 1.06 -22.96
C ALA A 40 10.16 1.12 -24.33
N SER A 41 10.58 -0.03 -24.88
CA SER A 41 11.22 -0.10 -26.21
C SER A 41 10.24 -0.02 -27.38
N ILE A 42 8.93 -0.18 -27.16
CA ILE A 42 7.91 0.00 -28.19
C ILE A 42 7.93 1.46 -28.68
N ASP A 43 7.82 2.38 -27.74
CA ASP A 43 7.91 3.83 -27.93
C ASP A 43 8.27 4.50 -26.58
N PRO A 44 9.51 4.97 -26.38
CA PRO A 44 9.96 5.53 -25.10
C PRO A 44 9.23 6.81 -24.68
N GLU A 45 8.83 7.64 -25.64
CA GLU A 45 8.11 8.90 -25.37
C GLU A 45 6.69 8.57 -24.92
N LEU A 46 6.02 7.68 -25.64
CA LEU A 46 4.68 7.21 -25.30
C LEU A 46 4.68 6.50 -23.94
N TRP A 47 5.68 5.66 -23.65
CA TRP A 47 5.84 5.01 -22.34
C TRP A 47 5.88 6.01 -21.18
N SER A 48 6.63 7.11 -21.34
CA SER A 48 6.67 8.18 -20.34
C SER A 48 5.32 8.91 -20.23
N ASN A 49 4.71 9.27 -21.37
CA ASN A 49 3.47 10.04 -21.43
C ASN A 49 2.24 9.24 -20.93
N CYS A 50 2.23 7.93 -21.12
CA CYS A 50 1.22 7.00 -20.63
C CYS A 50 1.43 6.61 -19.15
N GLY A 51 2.36 7.25 -18.44
CA GLY A 51 2.59 6.97 -17.03
C GLY A 51 3.17 5.58 -16.76
N LYS A 52 3.91 5.01 -17.73
CA LYS A 52 4.51 3.68 -17.65
C LYS A 52 3.49 2.54 -17.53
N ASP A 53 2.37 2.70 -18.24
CA ASP A 53 1.27 1.74 -18.31
C ASP A 53 1.34 0.93 -19.62
N PRO A 54 1.63 -0.38 -19.57
CA PRO A 54 1.62 -1.25 -20.74
C PRO A 54 0.29 -1.22 -21.53
N VAL A 55 -0.85 -1.22 -20.84
CA VAL A 55 -2.17 -1.26 -21.48
C VAL A 55 -2.42 0.05 -22.22
N ALA A 56 -2.11 1.19 -21.59
CA ALA A 56 -2.26 2.49 -22.22
C ALA A 56 -1.32 2.68 -23.42
N VAL A 57 -0.07 2.18 -23.35
CA VAL A 57 0.88 2.22 -24.48
C VAL A 57 0.36 1.41 -25.66
N LEU A 58 -0.11 0.18 -25.43
CA LEU A 58 -0.70 -0.64 -26.50
C LEU A 58 -1.98 -0.02 -27.09
N GLY A 59 -2.75 0.73 -26.29
CA GLY A 59 -3.92 1.47 -26.76
C GLY A 59 -3.60 2.74 -27.56
N ALA A 60 -2.41 3.31 -27.39
CA ALA A 60 -2.03 4.60 -28.00
C ALA A 60 -0.99 4.47 -29.12
N VAL A 61 -0.27 3.35 -29.19
CA VAL A 61 0.73 3.09 -30.25
C VAL A 61 0.07 2.99 -31.62
N LYS A 62 0.74 3.52 -32.65
CA LYS A 62 0.23 3.50 -34.02
C LYS A 62 0.32 2.08 -34.60
N PRO A 63 -0.67 1.61 -35.40
CA PRO A 63 -0.63 0.29 -36.03
C PRO A 63 0.64 0.02 -36.84
N ALA A 64 1.12 1.00 -37.62
CA ALA A 64 2.37 0.85 -38.39
C ALA A 64 3.58 0.50 -37.52
N ARG A 65 3.65 1.00 -36.28
CA ARG A 65 4.73 0.68 -35.35
C ARG A 65 4.62 -0.78 -34.86
N LEU A 66 3.40 -1.28 -34.66
CA LEU A 66 3.18 -2.68 -34.33
C LEU A 66 3.57 -3.60 -35.51
N ASP A 67 3.28 -3.19 -36.74
CA ASP A 67 3.69 -3.94 -37.94
C ASP A 67 5.21 -4.00 -38.09
N GLU A 68 5.92 -2.89 -37.81
CA GLU A 68 7.39 -2.87 -37.75
C GLU A 68 7.94 -3.83 -36.70
N LEU A 69 7.41 -3.79 -35.47
CA LEU A 69 7.83 -4.66 -34.37
C LEU A 69 7.52 -6.13 -34.64
N ALA A 70 6.46 -6.42 -35.39
CA ALA A 70 6.12 -7.77 -35.83
C ALA A 70 7.14 -8.36 -36.83
N MET A 71 8.05 -7.55 -37.38
CA MET A 71 9.15 -7.96 -38.26
C MET A 71 10.53 -7.79 -37.62
N ASP A 72 10.61 -7.29 -36.38
CA ASP A 72 11.88 -7.06 -35.67
C ASP A 72 12.27 -8.31 -34.87
N GLU A 73 13.21 -9.10 -35.40
CA GLU A 73 13.67 -10.36 -34.80
C GLU A 73 14.22 -10.19 -33.38
N ASP A 74 14.88 -9.07 -33.06
CA ASP A 74 15.43 -8.83 -31.73
C ASP A 74 14.32 -8.51 -30.72
N PHE A 75 13.32 -7.73 -31.13
CA PHE A 75 12.13 -7.48 -30.30
C PHE A 75 11.34 -8.77 -30.07
N LEU A 76 11.11 -9.55 -31.12
CA LEU A 76 10.36 -10.81 -31.05
C LEU A 76 11.04 -11.84 -30.16
N ARG A 77 12.36 -11.97 -30.24
CA ARG A 77 13.12 -12.86 -29.35
C ARG A 77 12.93 -12.48 -27.88
N ARG A 78 13.06 -11.19 -27.54
CA ARG A 78 12.84 -10.69 -26.17
C ARG A 78 11.40 -10.93 -25.72
N LEU A 79 10.43 -10.72 -26.60
CA LEU A 79 9.01 -10.97 -26.32
C LEU A 79 8.77 -12.45 -25.99
N ASP A 80 9.30 -13.36 -26.80
CA ASP A 80 9.16 -14.81 -26.59
C ASP A 80 9.83 -15.27 -25.29
N GLU A 81 11.03 -14.77 -25.00
CA GLU A 81 11.76 -15.05 -23.75
C GLU A 81 10.93 -14.63 -22.53
N LEU A 82 10.34 -13.43 -22.55
CA LEU A 82 9.53 -12.92 -21.44
C LEU A 82 8.18 -13.62 -21.31
N ALA A 83 7.56 -13.99 -22.42
CA ALA A 83 6.33 -14.78 -22.42
C ALA A 83 6.59 -16.18 -21.83
N ALA A 84 7.69 -16.82 -22.22
CA ALA A 84 8.11 -18.11 -21.67
C ALA A 84 8.43 -18.01 -20.16
N ASP A 85 9.13 -16.96 -19.73
CA ASP A 85 9.41 -16.70 -18.31
C ASP A 85 8.14 -16.47 -17.49
N LEU A 86 7.17 -15.70 -18.01
CA LEU A 86 5.88 -15.55 -17.34
C LEU A 86 5.16 -16.90 -17.23
N ASN A 87 5.14 -17.70 -18.29
CA ASN A 87 4.51 -19.01 -18.27
C ASN A 87 5.17 -19.96 -17.26
N ASP A 88 6.50 -20.02 -17.22
CA ASP A 88 7.26 -20.77 -16.21
C ASP A 88 6.94 -20.26 -14.79
N TYR A 89 6.98 -18.94 -14.60
CA TYR A 89 6.62 -18.28 -13.35
C TYR A 89 5.20 -18.62 -12.90
N LEU A 90 4.24 -18.86 -13.78
CA LEU A 90 2.86 -19.17 -13.42
C LEU A 90 2.63 -20.68 -13.16
N THR A 91 3.44 -21.55 -13.73
CA THR A 91 3.17 -23.01 -13.76
C THR A 91 4.13 -23.85 -12.93
N ARG A 92 5.37 -23.42 -12.74
CA ARG A 92 6.37 -24.21 -11.99
C ARG A 92 5.96 -24.42 -10.52
N PRO A 93 6.32 -25.53 -9.87
CA PRO A 93 6.15 -25.68 -8.42
C PRO A 93 6.99 -24.65 -7.66
N LEU A 94 6.36 -23.84 -6.81
CA LEU A 94 7.04 -22.89 -5.92
C LEU A 94 7.07 -23.45 -4.49
N TRP A 95 7.51 -22.64 -3.53
CA TRP A 95 7.65 -23.04 -2.12
C TRP A 95 6.39 -23.75 -1.59
N TYR A 96 5.20 -23.23 -1.87
CA TYR A 96 3.95 -23.80 -1.38
C TYR A 96 3.72 -25.22 -1.92
N GLN A 97 3.82 -25.42 -3.24
CA GLN A 97 3.67 -26.74 -3.86
C GLN A 97 4.76 -27.71 -3.42
N GLN A 98 5.96 -27.21 -3.11
CA GLN A 98 7.04 -28.03 -2.55
C GLN A 98 6.72 -28.51 -1.14
N GLN A 99 6.08 -27.68 -0.29
CA GLN A 99 5.62 -28.11 1.03
C GLN A 99 4.52 -29.17 0.92
N GLU A 100 3.56 -29.00 0.01
CA GLU A 100 2.51 -30.00 -0.26
C GLU A 100 3.11 -31.33 -0.73
N ALA A 101 4.07 -31.28 -1.66
CA ALA A 101 4.78 -32.47 -2.14
C ALA A 101 5.60 -33.17 -1.04
N ALA A 102 6.06 -32.42 -0.03
CA ALA A 102 6.73 -32.94 1.15
C ALA A 102 5.77 -33.51 2.21
N GLY A 103 4.45 -33.48 1.97
CA GLY A 103 3.44 -34.03 2.87
C GLY A 103 3.04 -33.10 4.02
N VAL A 104 3.37 -31.81 3.95
CA VAL A 104 2.89 -30.81 4.93
C VAL A 104 1.41 -30.54 4.66
N ALA A 105 0.57 -30.61 5.70
CA ALA A 105 -0.84 -30.26 5.59
C ALA A 105 -0.99 -28.75 5.39
N MET A 106 -1.48 -28.35 4.22
CA MET A 106 -1.63 -26.95 3.81
C MET A 106 -3.08 -26.67 3.36
N PRO A 107 -3.62 -25.45 3.55
CA PRO A 107 -5.02 -25.15 3.20
C PRO A 107 -5.25 -25.08 1.69
N THR A 108 -6.26 -25.75 1.15
CA THR A 108 -6.48 -25.79 -0.32
C THR A 108 -6.80 -24.43 -0.97
N GLY A 109 -7.21 -23.44 -0.17
CA GLY A 109 -7.41 -22.06 -0.62
C GLY A 109 -7.46 -21.05 0.52
N ILE A 110 -7.00 -19.83 0.24
CA ILE A 110 -6.96 -18.72 1.21
C ILE A 110 -7.70 -17.52 0.60
N ALA A 111 -8.61 -16.93 1.35
CA ALA A 111 -9.28 -15.69 0.98
C ALA A 111 -8.73 -14.51 1.79
N TYR A 112 -8.24 -13.47 1.13
CA TYR A 112 -7.66 -12.29 1.77
C TYR A 112 -8.47 -11.03 1.46
N PHE A 113 -9.10 -10.44 2.46
CA PHE A 113 -9.99 -9.31 2.31
C PHE A 113 -9.32 -8.02 2.77
N SER A 114 -9.33 -7.00 1.92
CA SER A 114 -8.88 -5.66 2.30
C SER A 114 -9.63 -4.57 1.53
N MET A 115 -9.74 -3.39 2.15
CA MET A 115 -10.29 -2.21 1.50
C MET A 115 -9.29 -1.54 0.56
N GLU A 116 -7.99 -1.83 0.64
CA GLU A 116 -7.00 -1.21 -0.23
C GLU A 116 -5.91 -2.18 -0.70
N PHE A 117 -5.43 -1.96 -1.93
CA PHE A 117 -4.36 -2.73 -2.57
C PHE A 117 -3.45 -1.82 -3.39
N GLY A 118 -2.21 -1.66 -2.93
CA GLY A 118 -1.15 -0.93 -3.60
C GLY A 118 -0.29 -1.84 -4.46
N ILE A 119 -0.80 -2.25 -5.63
CA ILE A 119 -0.12 -3.19 -6.53
C ILE A 119 0.80 -2.46 -7.51
N ALA A 120 0.23 -1.53 -8.29
CA ALA A 120 0.91 -0.80 -9.35
C ALA A 120 0.25 0.57 -9.51
N GLU A 121 0.99 1.54 -10.06
CA GLU A 121 0.53 2.93 -10.24
C GLU A 121 -0.70 3.05 -11.14
N VAL A 122 -0.85 2.13 -12.10
CA VAL A 122 -1.97 2.09 -13.04
C VAL A 122 -3.29 1.73 -12.34
N LEU A 123 -3.21 1.07 -11.18
CA LEU A 123 -4.36 0.69 -10.36
C LEU A 123 -4.22 1.32 -8.96
N PRO A 124 -4.47 2.63 -8.81
CA PRO A 124 -4.24 3.39 -7.58
C PRO A 124 -5.35 3.15 -6.54
N ASN A 125 -5.53 1.89 -6.16
CA ASN A 125 -6.59 1.40 -5.28
C ASN A 125 -6.13 1.37 -3.80
N TYR A 126 -5.42 2.40 -3.35
CA TYR A 126 -4.84 2.49 -2.00
C TYR A 126 -4.69 3.93 -1.52
N SER A 127 -4.65 4.14 -0.21
CA SER A 127 -4.42 5.45 0.42
C SER A 127 -3.11 5.53 1.23
N GLY A 128 -2.60 4.40 1.71
CA GLY A 128 -1.48 4.40 2.65
C GLY A 128 -0.84 3.03 2.90
N GLY A 129 -0.29 2.88 4.11
CA GLY A 129 0.54 1.74 4.47
C GLY A 129 -0.19 0.39 4.49
N LEU A 130 -1.49 0.37 4.82
CA LEU A 130 -2.31 -0.86 4.85
C LEU A 130 -2.44 -1.47 3.45
N GLY A 131 -2.72 -0.64 2.44
CA GLY A 131 -2.90 -1.06 1.07
C GLY A 131 -1.58 -1.41 0.40
N ILE A 132 -0.51 -0.66 0.70
CA ILE A 132 0.83 -1.04 0.25
C ILE A 132 1.24 -2.40 0.83
N LEU A 133 0.96 -2.64 2.12
CA LEU A 133 1.21 -3.94 2.74
C LEU A 133 0.37 -5.04 2.07
N ALA A 134 -0.93 -4.83 1.86
CA ALA A 134 -1.80 -5.77 1.17
C ALA A 134 -1.24 -6.10 -0.23
N GLY A 135 -0.75 -5.10 -0.95
CA GLY A 135 -0.15 -5.29 -2.26
C GLY A 135 1.17 -6.07 -2.23
N ASP A 136 2.06 -5.75 -1.29
CA ASP A 136 3.29 -6.51 -1.07
C ASP A 136 2.99 -7.96 -0.62
N HIS A 137 1.93 -8.16 0.15
CA HIS A 137 1.45 -9.48 0.57
C HIS A 137 0.99 -10.30 -0.65
N LEU A 138 0.23 -9.72 -1.58
CA LEU A 138 -0.20 -10.44 -2.78
C LEU A 138 0.99 -10.81 -3.68
N LYS A 139 1.98 -9.92 -3.81
CA LYS A 139 3.20 -10.18 -4.58
C LYS A 139 4.03 -11.31 -3.95
N ALA A 140 4.24 -11.26 -2.64
CA ALA A 140 4.94 -12.32 -1.92
C ALA A 140 4.18 -13.66 -1.96
N ALA A 141 2.85 -13.64 -1.81
CA ALA A 141 2.00 -14.82 -1.94
C ALA A 141 2.11 -15.44 -3.35
N SER A 142 2.17 -14.60 -4.39
CA SER A 142 2.41 -15.02 -5.76
C SER A 142 3.78 -15.68 -5.92
N ASP A 143 4.84 -15.06 -5.41
CA ASP A 143 6.23 -15.56 -5.50
C ASP A 143 6.46 -16.85 -4.70
N LEU A 144 5.65 -17.10 -3.66
CA LEU A 144 5.66 -18.33 -2.87
C LEU A 144 4.70 -19.40 -3.40
N GLY A 145 3.80 -19.05 -4.33
CA GLY A 145 2.83 -19.97 -4.92
C GLY A 145 1.61 -20.28 -4.04
N LEU A 146 1.24 -19.39 -3.12
CA LEU A 146 0.06 -19.59 -2.25
C LEU A 146 -1.23 -19.63 -3.10
N PRO A 147 -2.21 -20.50 -2.75
CA PRO A 147 -3.53 -20.54 -3.38
C PRO A 147 -4.44 -19.43 -2.83
N LEU A 148 -3.98 -18.18 -2.93
CA LEU A 148 -4.64 -17.02 -2.36
C LEU A 148 -5.53 -16.33 -3.40
N ILE A 149 -6.75 -15.97 -2.99
CA ILE A 149 -7.70 -15.12 -3.71
C ILE A 149 -7.91 -13.86 -2.88
N ALA A 150 -7.61 -12.71 -3.44
CA ALA A 150 -7.78 -11.43 -2.77
C ALA A 150 -9.12 -10.78 -3.15
N VAL A 151 -9.72 -10.02 -2.23
CA VAL A 151 -10.99 -9.35 -2.45
C VAL A 151 -10.93 -7.91 -1.92
N GLY A 152 -11.44 -6.97 -2.73
CA GLY A 152 -11.67 -5.58 -2.36
C GLY A 152 -12.71 -4.93 -3.25
N LEU A 153 -12.78 -3.59 -3.20
CA LEU A 153 -13.66 -2.80 -4.06
C LEU A 153 -12.87 -2.12 -5.19
N TYR A 154 -13.48 -1.96 -6.36
CA TYR A 154 -12.94 -1.14 -7.44
C TYR A 154 -13.34 0.33 -7.22
N TYR A 155 -12.44 1.16 -6.70
CA TYR A 155 -12.73 2.59 -6.53
C TYR A 155 -12.50 3.36 -7.82
N ARG A 156 -13.56 3.89 -8.43
CA ARG A 156 -13.45 4.61 -9.72
C ARG A 156 -12.47 5.78 -9.66
N SER A 157 -12.38 6.48 -8.53
CA SER A 157 -11.47 7.63 -8.37
C SER A 157 -10.18 7.29 -7.63
N GLY A 158 -9.97 6.03 -7.24
CA GLY A 158 -8.95 5.66 -6.26
C GLY A 158 -9.14 6.45 -4.95
N TYR A 159 -8.04 6.96 -4.39
CA TYR A 159 -8.08 7.89 -3.25
C TYR A 159 -8.30 9.34 -3.72
N PHE A 160 -7.23 10.06 -4.09
CA PHE A 160 -7.28 11.32 -4.82
C PHE A 160 -5.90 11.69 -5.38
N ARG A 161 -5.89 12.57 -6.40
CA ARG A 161 -4.70 13.25 -6.89
C ARG A 161 -4.51 14.56 -6.14
N GLN A 162 -3.30 14.76 -5.61
CA GLN A 162 -2.95 15.92 -4.80
C GLN A 162 -2.25 16.98 -5.65
N SER A 163 -2.68 18.23 -5.55
CA SER A 163 -1.91 19.38 -6.03
C SER A 163 -1.73 20.39 -4.89
N LEU A 164 -0.93 21.42 -5.13
CA LEU A 164 -0.76 22.54 -4.20
C LEU A 164 -1.27 23.83 -4.84
N THR A 165 -1.88 24.69 -4.04
CA THR A 165 -2.17 26.07 -4.45
C THR A 165 -0.89 26.92 -4.40
N ALA A 166 -0.95 28.15 -4.93
CA ALA A 166 0.13 29.12 -4.81
C ALA A 166 0.58 29.33 -3.34
N ASP A 167 -0.38 29.42 -2.42
CA ASP A 167 -0.15 29.58 -0.96
C ASP A 167 0.25 28.28 -0.23
N GLY A 168 0.45 27.18 -0.97
CA GLY A 168 0.90 25.90 -0.43
C GLY A 168 -0.19 25.04 0.23
N TRP A 169 -1.48 25.34 -0.01
CA TRP A 169 -2.58 24.49 0.46
C TRP A 169 -2.73 23.25 -0.42
N GLN A 170 -3.01 22.11 0.21
CA GLN A 170 -3.42 20.91 -0.50
C GLN A 170 -4.76 21.11 -1.23
N GLN A 171 -4.81 20.71 -2.50
CA GLN A 171 -6.03 20.55 -3.29
C GLN A 171 -6.19 19.11 -3.75
N GLU A 172 -7.42 18.62 -3.73
CA GLU A 172 -7.77 17.26 -4.17
C GLU A 172 -8.52 17.27 -5.50
N THR A 173 -8.13 16.37 -6.40
CA THR A 173 -8.91 16.04 -7.59
C THR A 173 -9.19 14.55 -7.67
N TYR A 174 -10.35 14.19 -8.22
CA TYR A 174 -10.86 12.82 -8.28
C TYR A 174 -11.02 12.38 -9.74
N PRO A 175 -9.92 12.03 -10.44
CA PRO A 175 -10.01 11.56 -11.81
C PRO A 175 -10.69 10.20 -11.86
N SER A 176 -11.65 10.05 -12.77
CA SER A 176 -12.34 8.79 -12.99
C SER A 176 -11.48 7.83 -13.82
N LEU A 177 -11.22 6.64 -13.30
CA LEU A 177 -10.55 5.54 -13.96
C LEU A 177 -11.57 4.68 -14.71
N ASP A 178 -11.34 4.49 -16.01
CA ASP A 178 -12.14 3.58 -16.83
C ASP A 178 -11.57 2.16 -16.71
N PRO A 179 -12.31 1.19 -16.14
CA PRO A 179 -11.80 -0.16 -15.95
C PRO A 179 -11.42 -0.86 -17.26
N GLN A 180 -11.96 -0.45 -18.42
CA GLN A 180 -11.57 -1.03 -19.71
C GLN A 180 -10.16 -0.64 -20.16
N GLY A 181 -9.62 0.46 -19.65
CA GLY A 181 -8.24 0.89 -19.90
C GLY A 181 -7.25 0.38 -18.87
N LEU A 182 -7.67 -0.48 -17.95
CA LEU A 182 -6.84 -1.03 -16.87
C LEU A 182 -6.51 -2.50 -17.13
N PRO A 183 -5.47 -3.07 -16.47
CA PRO A 183 -5.16 -4.50 -16.52
C PRO A 183 -6.18 -5.34 -15.72
N LEU A 184 -7.46 -5.22 -16.10
CA LEU A 184 -8.61 -5.87 -15.50
C LEU A 184 -9.35 -6.67 -16.57
N ARG A 185 -9.79 -7.88 -16.22
CA ARG A 185 -10.80 -8.61 -16.99
C ARG A 185 -12.12 -8.62 -16.23
N LEU A 186 -13.22 -8.59 -16.96
CA LEU A 186 -14.54 -8.80 -16.37
C LEU A 186 -14.74 -10.29 -16.10
N LEU A 187 -15.21 -10.64 -14.90
CA LEU A 187 -15.67 -12.00 -14.63
C LEU A 187 -17.02 -12.21 -15.34
N THR A 188 -17.07 -13.20 -16.21
CA THR A 188 -18.24 -13.54 -17.02
C THR A 188 -18.65 -14.99 -16.78
N ASP A 189 -19.92 -15.30 -16.99
CA ASP A 189 -20.43 -16.66 -16.94
C ASP A 189 -20.11 -17.46 -18.23
N GLY A 190 -20.60 -18.69 -18.32
CA GLY A 190 -20.36 -19.56 -19.48
C GLY A 190 -20.97 -19.08 -20.81
N VAL A 191 -21.82 -18.05 -20.78
CA VAL A 191 -22.45 -17.44 -21.98
C VAL A 191 -21.78 -16.10 -22.33
N GLY A 192 -20.94 -15.57 -21.44
CA GLY A 192 -20.21 -14.32 -21.61
C GLY A 192 -20.88 -13.13 -20.93
N ASP A 193 -21.94 -13.34 -20.15
CA ASP A 193 -22.62 -12.27 -19.42
C ASP A 193 -21.86 -11.91 -18.14
N PRO A 194 -21.82 -10.63 -17.72
CA PRO A 194 -21.13 -10.22 -16.49
C PRO A 194 -21.72 -10.90 -15.26
N VAL A 195 -20.86 -11.45 -14.40
CA VAL A 195 -21.29 -11.95 -13.08
C VAL A 195 -21.69 -10.76 -12.21
N LEU A 196 -22.94 -10.78 -11.73
CA LEU A 196 -23.48 -9.78 -10.80
C LEU A 196 -23.71 -10.41 -9.42
N VAL A 197 -23.03 -9.89 -8.42
CA VAL A 197 -23.33 -10.15 -7.00
C VAL A 197 -24.46 -9.23 -6.57
N GLU A 198 -25.51 -9.78 -5.96
CA GLU A 198 -26.66 -9.01 -5.47
C GLU A 198 -26.74 -9.05 -3.95
N LEU A 199 -27.00 -7.90 -3.33
CA LEU A 199 -27.19 -7.70 -1.89
C LEU A 199 -28.52 -7.00 -1.66
N ALA A 200 -29.37 -7.57 -0.80
CA ALA A 200 -30.57 -6.91 -0.34
C ALA A 200 -30.20 -5.76 0.62
N LEU A 201 -30.86 -4.62 0.46
CA LEU A 201 -30.69 -3.44 1.29
C LEU A 201 -32.05 -3.04 1.91
N PRO A 202 -32.07 -2.11 2.88
CA PRO A 202 -33.32 -1.57 3.43
C PRO A 202 -34.27 -1.04 2.35
N ASP A 203 -35.55 -0.90 2.69
CA ASP A 203 -36.59 -0.37 1.79
C ASP A 203 -36.77 -1.19 0.49
N SER A 204 -36.46 -2.49 0.54
CA SER A 204 -36.47 -3.40 -0.62
C SER A 204 -35.49 -3.01 -1.74
N ALA A 205 -34.53 -2.14 -1.47
CA ALA A 205 -33.49 -1.79 -2.42
C ALA A 205 -32.55 -2.99 -2.65
N ARG A 206 -31.88 -3.00 -3.81
CA ARG A 206 -30.91 -4.04 -4.19
C ARG A 206 -29.65 -3.40 -4.71
N LEU A 207 -28.54 -3.72 -4.07
CA LEU A 207 -27.20 -3.34 -4.54
C LEU A 207 -26.63 -4.48 -5.37
N ARG A 208 -26.34 -4.19 -6.62
CA ARG A 208 -25.66 -5.12 -7.54
C ARG A 208 -24.22 -4.68 -7.75
N ALA A 209 -23.30 -5.62 -7.86
CA ALA A 209 -21.92 -5.32 -8.22
C ALA A 209 -21.40 -6.35 -9.20
N ARG A 210 -20.75 -5.86 -10.26
CA ARG A 210 -19.97 -6.72 -11.15
C ARG A 210 -18.60 -7.00 -10.53
N VAL A 211 -17.95 -8.06 -10.99
CA VAL A 211 -16.62 -8.47 -10.48
C VAL A 211 -15.56 -8.27 -11.57
N TRP A 212 -14.58 -7.42 -11.28
CA TRP A 212 -13.35 -7.31 -12.07
C TRP A 212 -12.26 -8.20 -11.47
N VAL A 213 -11.44 -8.83 -12.31
CA VAL A 213 -10.31 -9.65 -11.90
C VAL A 213 -9.01 -9.00 -12.36
N ALA A 214 -8.18 -8.59 -11.40
CA ALA A 214 -6.80 -8.19 -11.62
C ALA A 214 -5.87 -9.39 -11.34
N GLN A 215 -4.99 -9.73 -12.28
CA GLN A 215 -4.09 -10.87 -12.10
C GLN A 215 -2.74 -10.40 -11.55
N VAL A 216 -2.49 -10.62 -10.25
CA VAL A 216 -1.25 -10.24 -9.55
C VAL A 216 -0.30 -11.43 -9.55
N GLY A 217 0.45 -11.59 -10.64
CA GLY A 217 1.25 -12.81 -10.84
C GLY A 217 0.32 -14.04 -10.88
N ARG A 218 0.39 -14.90 -9.86
CA ARG A 218 -0.47 -16.08 -9.65
C ARG A 218 -1.77 -15.78 -8.89
N VAL A 219 -1.82 -14.67 -8.16
CA VAL A 219 -2.93 -14.33 -7.26
C VAL A 219 -4.01 -13.55 -8.00
N PRO A 220 -5.26 -14.06 -8.11
CA PRO A 220 -6.38 -13.26 -8.56
C PRO A 220 -6.84 -12.28 -7.45
N LEU A 221 -6.97 -11.01 -7.81
CA LEU A 221 -7.60 -9.97 -6.99
C LEU A 221 -8.96 -9.62 -7.59
N LEU A 222 -10.02 -9.93 -6.83
CA LEU A 222 -11.41 -9.64 -7.18
C LEU A 222 -11.77 -8.24 -6.68
N LEU A 223 -12.21 -7.38 -7.59
CA LEU A 223 -12.61 -6.01 -7.30
C LEU A 223 -14.08 -5.82 -7.66
N LEU A 224 -14.92 -5.61 -6.63
CA LEU A 224 -16.36 -5.39 -6.81
C LEU A 224 -16.64 -3.95 -7.22
N ASP A 225 -17.49 -3.77 -8.23
CA ASP A 225 -17.85 -2.46 -8.79
C ASP A 225 -19.38 -2.31 -8.85
N SER A 226 -19.92 -1.33 -8.11
CA SER A 226 -21.36 -1.08 -8.06
C SER A 226 -21.86 -0.15 -9.17
N ASP A 227 -21.01 0.42 -10.01
CA ASP A 227 -21.45 1.21 -11.16
C ASP A 227 -21.87 0.34 -12.33
N VAL A 228 -23.03 -0.25 -12.13
CA VAL A 228 -23.73 -1.05 -13.11
C VAL A 228 -25.08 -0.39 -13.43
N PRO A 229 -25.55 -0.44 -14.69
CA PRO A 229 -26.82 0.17 -15.08
C PRO A 229 -28.03 -0.30 -14.26
N GLU A 230 -27.97 -1.51 -13.71
CA GLU A 230 -29.00 -2.18 -12.91
C GLU A 230 -29.19 -1.56 -11.52
N ASN A 231 -28.26 -0.70 -11.08
CA ASN A 231 -28.36 0.04 -9.83
C ASN A 231 -28.95 1.44 -10.04
N GLU A 232 -29.67 1.91 -9.01
CA GLU A 232 -30.03 3.32 -8.86
C GLU A 232 -28.79 4.21 -8.74
N HIS A 233 -28.92 5.50 -9.06
CA HIS A 233 -27.79 6.42 -9.15
C HIS A 233 -26.97 6.50 -7.85
N GLU A 234 -27.63 6.50 -6.70
CA GLU A 234 -26.98 6.53 -5.40
C GLU A 234 -26.18 5.26 -5.12
N LEU A 235 -26.69 4.08 -5.48
CA LEU A 235 -26.01 2.80 -5.26
C LEU A 235 -24.78 2.61 -6.16
N ARG A 236 -24.77 3.23 -7.35
CA ARG A 236 -23.57 3.27 -8.22
C ARG A 236 -22.39 4.00 -7.61
N SER A 237 -22.66 4.88 -6.65
CA SER A 237 -21.62 5.64 -5.95
C SER A 237 -20.94 4.85 -4.84
N VAL A 238 -21.47 3.71 -4.40
CA VAL A 238 -20.86 2.91 -3.30
C VAL A 238 -19.39 2.61 -3.58
N THR A 239 -18.99 2.45 -4.84
CA THR A 239 -17.58 2.24 -5.24
C THR A 239 -16.95 3.47 -5.93
N ASP A 240 -17.36 4.69 -5.58
CA ASP A 240 -16.86 5.92 -6.23
C ASP A 240 -15.41 6.27 -5.86
N ARG A 241 -15.07 6.23 -4.57
CA ARG A 241 -13.74 6.58 -4.04
C ARG A 241 -13.43 5.87 -2.72
N LEU A 242 -12.14 5.66 -2.48
CA LEU A 242 -11.62 5.07 -1.25
C LEU A 242 -11.75 6.07 -0.10
N TYR A 243 -12.35 5.63 1.01
CA TYR A 243 -12.55 6.43 2.22
C TYR A 243 -13.32 7.74 1.98
N GLY A 244 -14.24 7.74 1.01
CA GLY A 244 -15.19 8.83 0.78
C GLY A 244 -16.49 8.65 1.55
N GLY A 245 -17.33 9.68 1.46
CA GLY A 245 -18.70 9.66 1.97
C GLY A 245 -18.79 9.81 3.49
N ASP A 246 -19.99 9.57 4.00
CA ASP A 246 -20.34 9.57 5.42
C ASP A 246 -20.42 8.13 5.96
N GLN A 247 -20.93 7.96 7.18
CA GLN A 247 -21.09 6.63 7.79
C GLN A 247 -22.03 5.72 6.98
N GLU A 248 -23.06 6.30 6.35
CA GLU A 248 -24.02 5.57 5.50
C GLU A 248 -23.33 5.01 4.25
N HIS A 249 -22.48 5.80 3.62
CA HIS A 249 -21.66 5.34 2.50
C HIS A 249 -20.66 4.26 2.93
N ARG A 250 -20.02 4.45 4.09
CA ARG A 250 -19.00 3.55 4.62
C ARG A 250 -19.56 2.17 4.97
N ILE A 251 -20.72 2.08 5.62
CA ILE A 251 -21.32 0.77 5.95
C ILE A 251 -21.71 0.00 4.68
N LYS A 252 -22.22 0.68 3.63
CA LYS A 252 -22.52 0.04 2.33
C LYS A 252 -21.26 -0.53 1.69
N GLN A 253 -20.14 0.18 1.77
CA GLN A 253 -18.85 -0.33 1.29
C GLN A 253 -18.39 -1.57 2.05
N GLU A 254 -18.48 -1.58 3.38
CA GLU A 254 -18.07 -2.72 4.21
C GLU A 254 -19.00 -3.94 4.03
N ILE A 255 -20.31 -3.71 3.86
CA ILE A 255 -21.27 -4.76 3.50
C ILE A 255 -20.92 -5.35 2.13
N LEU A 256 -20.64 -4.51 1.13
CA LEU A 256 -20.25 -4.97 -0.21
C LEU A 256 -18.92 -5.73 -0.19
N ALA A 257 -17.92 -5.23 0.52
CA ALA A 257 -16.60 -5.85 0.62
C ALA A 257 -16.66 -7.17 1.38
N GLY A 258 -17.38 -7.24 2.50
CA GLY A 258 -17.52 -8.45 3.32
C GLY A 258 -18.46 -9.48 2.69
N ILE A 259 -19.75 -9.17 2.62
CA ILE A 259 -20.80 -10.09 2.15
C ILE A 259 -20.70 -10.30 0.64
N GLY A 260 -20.66 -9.20 -0.11
CA GLY A 260 -20.52 -9.28 -1.56
C GLY A 260 -19.22 -9.96 -1.98
N GLY A 261 -18.14 -9.75 -1.23
CA GLY A 261 -16.86 -10.40 -1.44
C GLY A 261 -16.89 -11.92 -1.28
N VAL A 262 -17.56 -12.45 -0.25
CA VAL A 262 -17.74 -13.91 -0.10
C VAL A 262 -18.52 -14.47 -1.29
N ARG A 263 -19.63 -13.82 -1.68
CA ARG A 263 -20.42 -14.23 -2.85
C ARG A 263 -19.61 -14.18 -4.15
N ALA A 264 -18.76 -13.18 -4.33
CA ALA A 264 -17.85 -13.06 -5.46
C ALA A 264 -16.83 -14.21 -5.50
N ILE A 265 -16.26 -14.62 -4.35
CA ILE A 265 -15.37 -15.78 -4.27
C ILE A 265 -16.09 -17.06 -4.69
N ARG A 266 -17.34 -17.28 -4.22
CA ARG A 266 -18.12 -18.47 -4.60
C ARG A 266 -18.36 -18.53 -6.10
N ALA A 267 -18.76 -17.41 -6.70
CA ALA A 267 -18.94 -17.33 -8.14
C ALA A 267 -17.63 -17.58 -8.92
N PHE A 268 -16.55 -16.90 -8.52
CA PHE A 268 -15.23 -17.03 -9.15
C PHE A 268 -14.69 -18.47 -9.08
N THR A 269 -14.71 -19.07 -7.89
CA THR A 269 -14.19 -20.44 -7.69
C THR A 269 -14.98 -21.48 -8.48
N THR A 270 -16.31 -21.32 -8.55
CA THR A 270 -17.18 -22.19 -9.35
C THR A 270 -16.85 -22.07 -10.84
N LEU A 271 -16.75 -20.85 -11.37
CA LEU A 271 -16.50 -20.59 -12.79
C LEU A 271 -15.09 -21.01 -13.24
N GLU A 272 -14.09 -20.80 -12.39
CA GLU A 272 -12.68 -21.12 -12.68
C GLU A 272 -12.30 -22.56 -12.29
N GLY A 273 -13.25 -23.35 -11.74
CA GLY A 273 -12.98 -24.71 -11.29
C GLY A 273 -11.93 -24.80 -10.16
N ARG A 274 -11.88 -23.80 -9.28
CA ARG A 274 -10.91 -23.71 -8.19
C ARG A 274 -11.51 -24.20 -6.86
N PRO A 275 -10.69 -24.75 -5.94
CA PRO A 275 -11.15 -25.06 -4.59
C PRO A 275 -11.73 -23.85 -3.86
N ALA A 276 -12.75 -24.07 -3.05
CA ALA A 276 -13.27 -23.04 -2.15
C ALA A 276 -12.26 -22.77 -1.02
N PRO A 277 -12.05 -21.50 -0.62
CA PRO A 277 -11.11 -21.19 0.46
C PRO A 277 -11.49 -21.82 1.79
N GLU A 278 -10.50 -22.38 2.48
CA GLU A 278 -10.61 -22.93 3.83
C GLU A 278 -10.28 -21.89 4.90
N VAL A 279 -9.47 -20.89 4.56
CA VAL A 279 -9.02 -19.83 5.47
C VAL A 279 -9.49 -18.47 4.95
N PHE A 280 -10.03 -17.64 5.83
CA PHE A 280 -10.45 -16.27 5.55
C PHE A 280 -9.66 -15.29 6.42
N HIS A 281 -8.98 -14.35 5.79
CA HIS A 281 -8.16 -13.35 6.46
C HIS A 281 -8.79 -11.96 6.31
N MET A 282 -9.16 -11.38 7.45
CA MET A 282 -9.60 -9.99 7.58
C MET A 282 -8.40 -9.08 7.81
N ASN A 283 -8.08 -8.23 6.83
CA ASN A 283 -7.07 -7.18 6.95
C ASN A 283 -7.74 -5.91 7.52
N GLU A 284 -7.73 -5.77 8.84
CA GLU A 284 -8.52 -4.81 9.64
C GLU A 284 -10.03 -5.11 9.71
N GLY A 285 -10.74 -4.43 10.61
CA GLY A 285 -12.18 -4.64 10.90
C GLY A 285 -13.14 -4.43 9.73
N HIS A 286 -12.75 -3.70 8.68
CA HIS A 286 -13.61 -3.33 7.54
C HIS A 286 -14.20 -4.53 6.79
N ALA A 287 -13.56 -5.70 6.89
CA ALA A 287 -14.00 -6.93 6.25
C ALA A 287 -14.87 -7.82 7.17
N GLY A 288 -15.22 -7.35 8.37
CA GLY A 288 -15.88 -8.15 9.40
C GLY A 288 -17.15 -8.86 8.93
N PHE A 289 -17.97 -8.20 8.09
CA PHE A 289 -19.22 -8.78 7.56
C PHE A 289 -19.03 -10.05 6.73
N LEU A 290 -17.81 -10.37 6.27
CA LEU A 290 -17.54 -11.67 5.63
C LEU A 290 -17.89 -12.82 6.56
N GLY A 291 -17.65 -12.69 7.87
CA GLY A 291 -17.94 -13.76 8.82
C GLY A 291 -19.44 -13.97 9.00
N ALA A 292 -20.24 -12.90 8.91
CA ALA A 292 -21.69 -12.97 8.99
C ALA A 292 -22.30 -13.68 7.76
N GLU A 293 -21.81 -13.41 6.55
CA GLU A 293 -22.22 -14.16 5.35
C GLU A 293 -21.84 -15.64 5.41
N ARG A 294 -20.66 -15.97 5.95
CA ARG A 294 -20.26 -17.36 6.16
C ARG A 294 -21.11 -18.09 7.20
N ILE A 295 -21.53 -17.40 8.27
CA ILE A 295 -22.51 -17.94 9.22
C ILE A 295 -23.83 -18.22 8.48
N ARG A 296 -24.30 -17.27 7.65
CA ARG A 296 -25.52 -17.46 6.85
C ARG A 296 -25.43 -18.68 5.92
N GLU A 297 -24.32 -18.85 5.19
CA GLU A 297 -24.07 -20.05 4.35
C GLU A 297 -24.28 -21.34 5.17
N LEU A 298 -23.63 -21.42 6.33
CA LEU A 298 -23.69 -22.61 7.19
C LEU A 298 -25.08 -22.85 7.79
N VAL A 299 -25.78 -21.79 8.19
CA VAL A 299 -27.13 -21.92 8.75
C VAL A 299 -28.15 -22.33 7.70
N THR A 300 -28.12 -21.68 6.54
CA THR A 300 -29.17 -21.84 5.52
C THR A 300 -28.92 -22.98 4.55
N GLU A 301 -27.67 -23.32 4.25
CA GLU A 301 -27.32 -24.35 3.27
C GLU A 301 -26.90 -25.66 3.93
N ALA A 302 -26.15 -25.58 5.05
CA ALA A 302 -25.73 -26.77 5.81
C ALA A 302 -26.67 -27.12 6.98
N GLY A 303 -27.66 -26.25 7.29
CA GLY A 303 -28.64 -26.50 8.34
C GLY A 303 -28.08 -26.47 9.76
N LEU A 304 -26.94 -25.81 9.98
CA LEU A 304 -26.34 -25.66 11.31
C LEU A 304 -27.09 -24.62 12.13
N ASP A 305 -27.07 -24.76 13.46
CA ASP A 305 -27.45 -23.66 14.34
C ASP A 305 -26.37 -22.57 14.35
N TYR A 306 -26.74 -21.36 14.79
CA TYR A 306 -25.85 -20.20 14.80
C TYR A 306 -24.56 -20.43 15.59
N ASP A 307 -24.64 -21.05 16.77
CA ASP A 307 -23.48 -21.18 17.67
C ASP A 307 -22.47 -22.20 17.11
N THR A 308 -22.97 -23.28 16.48
CA THR A 308 -22.15 -24.22 15.71
C THR A 308 -21.53 -23.54 14.49
N ALA A 309 -22.31 -22.78 13.71
CA ALA A 309 -21.81 -22.06 12.54
C ALA A 309 -20.72 -21.03 12.91
N LEU A 310 -20.93 -20.27 14.00
CA LEU A 310 -19.95 -19.33 14.54
C LEU A 310 -18.65 -20.04 14.92
N THR A 311 -18.72 -21.22 15.52
CA THR A 311 -17.53 -22.01 15.89
C THR A 311 -16.71 -22.39 14.65
N VAL A 312 -17.38 -22.85 13.58
CA VAL A 312 -16.74 -23.18 12.30
C VAL A 312 -16.09 -21.93 11.69
N VAL A 313 -16.82 -20.81 11.62
CA VAL A 313 -16.30 -19.54 11.09
C VAL A 313 -15.10 -19.06 11.89
N ARG A 314 -15.16 -19.11 13.22
CA ARG A 314 -14.03 -18.75 14.09
C ARG A 314 -12.78 -19.56 13.76
N SER A 315 -12.90 -20.89 13.73
CA SER A 315 -11.76 -21.80 13.50
C SER A 315 -11.01 -21.58 12.18
N SER A 316 -11.67 -20.96 11.20
CA SER A 316 -11.19 -20.74 9.83
C SER A 316 -10.96 -19.25 9.50
N THR A 317 -11.00 -18.37 10.51
CA THR A 317 -10.83 -16.92 10.33
C THR A 317 -9.60 -16.39 11.06
N VAL A 318 -8.81 -15.59 10.34
CA VAL A 318 -7.66 -14.83 10.84
C VAL A 318 -7.99 -13.35 10.79
N PHE A 319 -7.71 -12.63 11.88
CA PHE A 319 -7.90 -11.18 11.98
C PHE A 319 -6.57 -10.47 12.26
N THR A 320 -6.21 -9.51 11.42
CA THR A 320 -5.06 -8.63 11.71
C THR A 320 -5.56 -7.22 12.00
N THR A 321 -5.13 -6.65 13.11
CA THR A 321 -5.36 -5.23 13.42
C THR A 321 -4.13 -4.40 13.12
N HIS A 322 -4.33 -3.25 12.49
CA HIS A 322 -3.28 -2.30 12.11
C HIS A 322 -3.38 -0.97 12.86
N THR A 323 -4.41 -0.84 13.69
CA THR A 323 -4.79 0.40 14.32
C THR A 323 -4.27 0.46 15.76
N PRO A 324 -3.33 1.38 16.08
CA PRO A 324 -2.75 1.49 17.41
C PRO A 324 -3.58 2.34 18.37
N VAL A 325 -4.65 2.99 17.88
CA VAL A 325 -5.48 3.93 18.65
C VAL A 325 -6.98 3.72 18.42
N PRO A 326 -7.84 3.77 19.45
CA PRO A 326 -9.28 3.53 19.29
C PRO A 326 -9.95 4.42 18.24
N ALA A 327 -9.49 5.67 18.07
CA ALA A 327 -10.05 6.63 17.12
C ALA A 327 -9.90 6.22 15.64
N GLY A 328 -9.00 5.26 15.33
CA GLY A 328 -8.84 4.73 13.97
C GLY A 328 -9.74 3.55 13.64
N ILE A 329 -10.51 3.04 14.61
CA ILE A 329 -11.40 1.88 14.44
C ILE A 329 -12.78 2.36 14.00
N ASP A 330 -13.30 1.76 12.92
CA ASP A 330 -14.64 2.07 12.45
C ASP A 330 -15.71 1.66 13.45
N ARG A 331 -16.60 2.62 13.73
CA ARG A 331 -17.78 2.45 14.58
C ARG A 331 -19.01 2.97 13.88
N PHE A 332 -20.05 2.16 13.83
CA PHE A 332 -21.36 2.53 13.31
C PHE A 332 -22.37 2.72 14.43
N PRO A 333 -23.37 3.60 14.28
CA PRO A 333 -24.52 3.61 15.18
C PRO A 333 -25.22 2.25 15.15
N VAL A 334 -25.58 1.70 16.31
CA VAL A 334 -26.28 0.40 16.38
C VAL A 334 -27.58 0.41 15.59
N GLU A 335 -28.35 1.50 15.63
CA GLU A 335 -29.59 1.69 14.85
C GLU A 335 -29.35 1.59 13.34
N MET A 336 -28.19 2.04 12.87
CA MET A 336 -27.80 1.92 11.46
C MET A 336 -27.56 0.46 11.10
N VAL A 337 -26.82 -0.28 11.92
CA VAL A 337 -26.56 -1.72 11.69
C VAL A 337 -27.88 -2.50 11.75
N GLN A 338 -28.74 -2.23 12.74
CA GLN A 338 -30.08 -2.82 12.84
C GLN A 338 -30.86 -2.66 11.55
N ARG A 339 -30.99 -1.44 11.04
CA ARG A 339 -31.73 -1.18 9.79
C ARG A 339 -31.23 -2.02 8.61
N TYR A 340 -29.92 -2.27 8.48
CA TYR A 340 -29.35 -3.05 7.38
C TYR A 340 -29.56 -4.56 7.50
N PHE A 341 -29.72 -5.08 8.72
CA PHE A 341 -29.75 -6.52 8.98
C PHE A 341 -31.09 -7.02 9.52
N ASP A 342 -31.99 -6.11 9.90
CA ASP A 342 -33.31 -6.44 10.40
C ASP A 342 -34.17 -7.17 9.38
N ASP A 343 -34.86 -8.18 9.87
CA ASP A 343 -35.89 -8.90 9.16
C ASP A 343 -37.23 -8.19 9.42
N GLU A 344 -37.60 -7.24 8.56
CA GLU A 344 -38.89 -6.53 8.63
C GLU A 344 -40.11 -7.43 8.31
N GLY A 345 -39.92 -8.75 8.19
CA GLY A 345 -40.96 -9.76 8.04
C GLY A 345 -40.87 -10.52 6.72
N ALA A 346 -41.55 -11.67 6.68
CA ALA A 346 -41.45 -12.71 5.65
C ALA A 346 -41.75 -12.28 4.18
N SER A 347 -42.14 -11.03 3.92
CA SER A 347 -42.41 -10.51 2.56
C SER A 347 -41.25 -9.73 1.92
N VAL A 348 -40.17 -9.43 2.66
CA VAL A 348 -39.01 -8.67 2.14
C VAL A 348 -37.78 -9.57 2.13
N ALA A 349 -36.94 -9.47 1.09
CA ALA A 349 -35.69 -10.23 1.03
C ALA A 349 -34.69 -9.67 2.05
N THR A 350 -34.30 -10.48 3.02
CA THR A 350 -33.30 -10.11 4.05
C THR A 350 -31.87 -10.30 3.52
N LEU A 351 -30.93 -9.47 3.99
CA LEU A 351 -29.51 -9.55 3.59
C LEU A 351 -28.83 -10.85 4.06
N LEU A 352 -29.10 -11.27 5.30
CA LEU A 352 -28.57 -12.47 5.94
C LEU A 352 -29.69 -13.37 6.50
N PRO A 353 -30.48 -14.02 5.62
CA PRO A 353 -31.58 -14.89 6.06
C PRO A 353 -31.09 -15.98 7.01
N GLY A 354 -31.85 -16.26 8.07
CA GLY A 354 -31.53 -17.26 9.09
C GLY A 354 -30.52 -16.81 10.15
N VAL A 355 -29.91 -15.63 10.02
CA VAL A 355 -29.01 -15.07 11.04
C VAL A 355 -29.74 -13.95 11.79
N PRO A 356 -30.04 -14.12 13.09
CA PRO A 356 -30.79 -13.10 13.83
C PRO A 356 -29.99 -11.79 14.01
N THR A 357 -30.63 -10.63 13.87
CA THR A 357 -29.96 -9.32 13.99
C THR A 357 -29.28 -9.14 15.33
N GLU A 358 -29.90 -9.58 16.43
CA GLU A 358 -29.33 -9.45 17.76
C GLU A 358 -28.00 -10.20 17.90
N ARG A 359 -27.83 -11.30 17.16
CA ARG A 359 -26.57 -12.04 17.11
C ARG A 359 -25.51 -11.28 16.33
N ILE A 360 -25.89 -10.59 15.25
CA ILE A 360 -24.99 -9.72 14.49
C ILE A 360 -24.53 -8.55 15.38
N LEU A 361 -25.45 -7.85 16.04
CA LEU A 361 -25.15 -6.74 16.96
C LEU A 361 -24.22 -7.16 18.08
N ALA A 362 -24.41 -8.35 18.65
CA ALA A 362 -23.55 -8.89 19.70
C ALA A 362 -22.08 -9.07 19.24
N LEU A 363 -21.82 -9.28 17.94
CA LEU A 363 -20.46 -9.37 17.43
C LEU A 363 -19.73 -8.02 17.53
N GLY A 364 -20.39 -6.90 17.26
CA GLY A 364 -19.80 -5.56 17.32
C GLY A 364 -19.97 -4.82 18.65
N ALA A 365 -20.66 -5.39 19.63
CA ALA A 365 -20.95 -4.71 20.89
C ALA A 365 -19.69 -4.25 21.65
N GLU A 366 -19.69 -3.02 22.15
CA GLU A 366 -18.70 -2.44 23.07
C GLU A 366 -19.42 -1.79 24.27
N ASP A 367 -18.65 -1.20 25.20
CA ASP A 367 -19.19 -0.59 26.42
C ASP A 367 -20.23 0.51 26.15
N ASP A 368 -20.07 1.26 25.05
CA ASP A 368 -21.08 2.20 24.56
C ASP A 368 -22.14 1.43 23.74
N PRO A 369 -23.38 1.25 24.26
CA PRO A 369 -24.41 0.46 23.60
C PRO A 369 -24.97 1.14 22.34
N THR A 370 -24.60 2.39 22.07
CA THR A 370 -24.99 3.10 20.84
C THR A 370 -24.07 2.81 19.67
N LYS A 371 -22.94 2.14 19.90
CA LYS A 371 -21.88 1.91 18.92
C LYS A 371 -21.71 0.43 18.60
N PHE A 372 -21.47 0.16 17.33
CA PHE A 372 -21.07 -1.12 16.78
C PHE A 372 -19.62 -1.01 16.30
N ASN A 373 -18.73 -1.76 16.95
CA ASN A 373 -17.29 -1.73 16.75
C ASN A 373 -16.85 -2.85 15.79
N MET A 374 -16.30 -2.47 14.64
CA MET A 374 -15.88 -3.43 13.61
C MET A 374 -14.66 -4.27 14.03
N ALA A 375 -13.77 -3.75 14.89
CA ALA A 375 -12.65 -4.54 15.42
C ALA A 375 -13.14 -5.61 16.40
N HIS A 376 -14.16 -5.29 17.23
CA HIS A 376 -14.77 -6.29 18.11
C HIS A 376 -15.42 -7.41 17.31
N MET A 377 -16.12 -7.06 16.23
CA MET A 377 -16.69 -8.04 15.31
C MET A 377 -15.59 -8.95 14.74
N GLY A 378 -14.48 -8.39 14.26
CA GLY A 378 -13.34 -9.16 13.76
C GLY A 378 -12.75 -10.13 14.80
N LEU A 379 -12.50 -9.67 16.02
CA LEU A 379 -11.95 -10.48 17.12
C LEU A 379 -12.94 -11.57 17.60
N ARG A 380 -14.24 -11.28 17.62
CA ARG A 380 -15.29 -12.27 17.94
C ARG A 380 -15.59 -13.25 16.81
N LEU A 381 -15.17 -12.96 15.57
CA LEU A 381 -15.29 -13.86 14.44
C LEU A 381 -14.02 -14.64 14.12
N ALA A 382 -12.87 -14.30 14.70
CA ALA A 382 -11.59 -14.94 14.42
C ALA A 382 -11.09 -15.83 15.57
N GLN A 383 -10.46 -16.96 15.22
CA GLN A 383 -9.73 -17.80 16.18
C GLN A 383 -8.29 -17.34 16.35
N ARG A 384 -7.70 -16.74 15.31
CA ARG A 384 -6.34 -16.19 15.33
C ARG A 384 -6.41 -14.70 15.11
N ALA A 385 -5.78 -13.94 16.00
CA ALA A 385 -5.64 -12.50 15.89
C ALA A 385 -4.18 -12.08 16.05
N ASN A 386 -3.74 -11.04 15.34
CA ASN A 386 -2.40 -10.50 15.51
C ASN A 386 -2.32 -8.97 15.31
N GLY A 387 -1.38 -8.37 16.03
CA GLY A 387 -0.82 -7.06 15.69
C GLY A 387 0.32 -7.19 14.67
N VAL A 388 0.86 -6.05 14.24
CA VAL A 388 1.79 -5.94 13.09
C VAL A 388 3.25 -5.60 13.43
N SER A 389 3.57 -5.62 14.71
CA SER A 389 4.93 -5.60 15.28
C SER A 389 4.86 -6.18 16.70
N LEU A 390 6.02 -6.44 17.32
CA LEU A 390 6.08 -6.89 18.71
C LEU A 390 5.48 -5.84 19.67
N LEU A 391 5.84 -4.57 19.50
CA LEU A 391 5.29 -3.47 20.30
C LEU A 391 3.79 -3.30 20.08
N HIS A 392 3.33 -3.32 18.82
CA HIS A 392 1.91 -3.20 18.52
C HIS A 392 1.08 -4.34 19.08
N GLY A 393 1.59 -5.58 19.07
CA GLY A 393 0.89 -6.69 19.72
C GLY A 393 0.63 -6.43 21.21
N ARG A 394 1.59 -5.82 21.92
CA ARG A 394 1.38 -5.39 23.32
C ARG A 394 0.31 -4.31 23.42
N VAL A 395 0.35 -3.29 22.55
CA VAL A 395 -0.66 -2.21 22.51
C VAL A 395 -2.06 -2.77 22.23
N SER A 396 -2.20 -3.67 21.25
CA SER A 396 -3.49 -4.28 20.89
C SER A 396 -4.07 -5.12 22.04
N ARG A 397 -3.24 -5.88 22.76
CA ARG A 397 -3.70 -6.66 23.91
C ARG A 397 -4.28 -5.79 25.02
N VAL A 398 -3.63 -4.66 25.32
CA VAL A 398 -4.15 -3.69 26.29
C VAL A 398 -5.43 -3.04 25.79
N MET A 399 -5.44 -2.60 24.52
CA MET A 399 -6.58 -1.90 23.92
C MET A 399 -7.85 -2.75 23.87
N PHE A 400 -7.73 -4.07 23.66
CA PHE A 400 -8.87 -4.98 23.53
C PHE A 400 -9.09 -5.89 24.74
N ASN A 401 -8.43 -5.61 25.88
CA ASN A 401 -8.47 -6.48 27.07
C ASN A 401 -9.90 -6.76 27.57
N GLU A 402 -10.81 -5.80 27.42
CA GLU A 402 -12.22 -5.91 27.83
C GLU A 402 -12.97 -7.10 27.19
N LEU A 403 -12.53 -7.56 26.02
CA LEU A 403 -13.10 -8.73 25.34
C LEU A 403 -12.76 -10.06 26.03
N TRP A 404 -11.76 -10.07 26.92
CA TRP A 404 -11.31 -11.23 27.69
C TRP A 404 -11.31 -10.91 29.19
N GLN A 405 -12.51 -10.70 29.73
CA GLN A 405 -12.69 -10.41 31.16
C GLN A 405 -12.03 -11.48 32.05
N GLY A 406 -11.27 -11.02 33.04
CA GLY A 406 -10.57 -11.89 34.00
C GLY A 406 -9.19 -12.37 33.56
N PHE A 407 -8.72 -11.98 32.37
CA PHE A 407 -7.35 -12.21 31.91
C PHE A 407 -6.51 -10.94 32.06
N ASP A 408 -5.23 -11.12 32.33
CA ASP A 408 -4.26 -10.03 32.24
C ASP A 408 -3.98 -9.70 30.76
N PRO A 409 -3.65 -8.44 30.40
CA PRO A 409 -3.37 -8.08 29.01
C PRO A 409 -2.33 -8.97 28.33
N GLU A 410 -1.33 -9.48 29.06
CA GLU A 410 -0.31 -10.37 28.47
C GLU A 410 -0.86 -11.73 28.02
N GLU A 411 -2.00 -12.16 28.57
CA GLU A 411 -2.66 -13.44 28.26
C GLU A 411 -3.70 -13.33 27.14
N VAL A 412 -4.08 -12.10 26.76
CA VAL A 412 -5.00 -11.84 25.65
C VAL A 412 -4.44 -12.49 24.36
N PRO A 413 -5.20 -13.36 23.66
CA PRO A 413 -4.72 -14.21 22.56
C PRO A 413 -4.54 -13.46 21.23
N ILE A 414 -3.97 -12.26 21.28
CA ILE A 414 -3.54 -11.48 20.13
C ILE A 414 -2.03 -11.66 19.97
N GLY A 415 -1.58 -12.28 18.88
CA GLY A 415 -0.16 -12.46 18.57
C GLY A 415 0.49 -11.23 17.94
N SER A 416 1.72 -11.39 17.45
CA SER A 416 2.44 -10.40 16.65
C SER A 416 3.01 -11.06 15.41
N ILE A 417 2.73 -10.51 14.23
CA ILE A 417 3.40 -10.85 12.97
C ILE A 417 3.93 -9.54 12.41
N THR A 418 5.23 -9.31 12.54
CA THR A 418 5.85 -8.09 12.02
C THR A 418 5.64 -8.00 10.51
N ASN A 419 5.19 -6.84 10.02
CA ASN A 419 5.06 -6.62 8.58
C ASN A 419 6.39 -6.81 7.85
N GLY A 420 6.29 -7.13 6.58
CA GLY A 420 7.41 -7.11 5.64
C GLY A 420 7.10 -6.26 4.41
N VAL A 421 8.08 -6.13 3.53
CA VAL A 421 7.95 -5.43 2.25
C VAL A 421 8.47 -6.31 1.12
N HIS A 422 7.88 -6.20 -0.06
CA HIS A 422 8.25 -7.04 -1.19
C HIS A 422 9.55 -6.53 -1.84
N ALA A 423 10.66 -7.23 -1.60
CA ALA A 423 12.00 -6.78 -1.99
C ALA A 423 12.11 -6.43 -3.49
N ARG A 424 11.57 -7.26 -4.39
CA ARG A 424 11.60 -6.99 -5.85
C ARG A 424 10.79 -5.76 -6.26
N THR A 425 9.82 -5.31 -5.47
CA THR A 425 9.10 -4.04 -5.71
C THR A 425 9.96 -2.83 -5.33
N TRP A 426 10.66 -2.93 -4.19
CA TRP A 426 11.19 -1.75 -3.50
C TRP A 426 12.71 -1.59 -3.61
N ALA A 427 13.47 -2.65 -3.84
CA ALA A 427 14.90 -2.58 -4.05
C ALA A 427 15.23 -2.06 -5.46
N ALA A 428 16.24 -1.19 -5.55
CA ALA A 428 16.71 -0.69 -6.83
C ALA A 428 17.34 -1.82 -7.66
N PRO A 429 17.28 -1.74 -9.01
CA PRO A 429 17.88 -2.75 -9.89
C PRO A 429 19.36 -3.04 -9.59
N GLN A 430 20.12 -2.02 -9.19
CA GLN A 430 21.53 -2.13 -8.83
C GLN A 430 21.73 -3.03 -7.59
N TRP A 431 20.90 -2.88 -6.57
CA TRP A 431 20.94 -3.72 -5.37
C TRP A 431 20.51 -5.15 -5.65
N LEU A 432 19.48 -5.33 -6.49
CA LEU A 432 19.06 -6.67 -6.92
C LEU A 432 20.16 -7.36 -7.73
N GLN A 433 20.85 -6.62 -8.61
CA GLN A 433 21.97 -7.15 -9.39
C GLN A 433 23.13 -7.58 -8.51
N LEU A 434 23.55 -6.74 -7.55
CA LEU A 434 24.57 -7.11 -6.57
C LEU A 434 24.13 -8.34 -5.76
N GLY A 435 22.87 -8.39 -5.34
CA GLY A 435 22.31 -9.56 -4.65
C GLY A 435 22.41 -10.85 -5.47
N ARG A 436 22.16 -10.79 -6.79
CA ARG A 436 22.28 -11.97 -7.68
C ARG A 436 23.72 -12.45 -7.77
N GLU A 437 24.66 -11.52 -7.89
CA GLU A 437 26.09 -11.81 -7.93
C GLU A 437 26.55 -12.48 -6.63
N LEU A 438 26.06 -11.99 -5.48
CA LEU A 438 26.34 -12.60 -4.17
C LEU A 438 25.67 -13.96 -3.98
N ALA A 439 24.44 -14.13 -4.45
CA ALA A 439 23.68 -15.37 -4.33
C ALA A 439 24.14 -16.46 -5.31
N GLY A 440 24.66 -16.06 -6.47
CA GLY A 440 24.86 -16.95 -7.62
C GLY A 440 23.56 -17.44 -8.27
N SER A 441 22.42 -16.82 -7.95
CA SER A 441 21.09 -17.16 -8.47
C SER A 441 20.12 -15.99 -8.36
N ASP A 442 18.93 -16.12 -8.96
CA ASP A 442 17.81 -15.19 -8.78
C ASP A 442 17.02 -15.42 -7.48
N SER A 443 17.44 -16.34 -6.61
CA SER A 443 16.78 -16.60 -5.33
C SER A 443 17.40 -15.76 -4.21
N PHE A 444 16.60 -14.87 -3.64
CA PHE A 444 16.97 -14.05 -2.47
C PHE A 444 16.36 -14.57 -1.16
N SER A 445 15.88 -15.82 -1.15
CA SER A 445 15.13 -16.40 -0.03
C SER A 445 16.00 -16.68 1.19
N GLU A 446 17.32 -16.79 1.03
CA GLU A 446 18.25 -17.10 2.11
C GLU A 446 18.83 -15.81 2.72
N PRO A 447 18.52 -15.47 3.97
CA PRO A 447 19.07 -14.28 4.63
C PRO A 447 20.60 -14.25 4.67
N ALA A 448 21.23 -15.43 4.72
CA ALA A 448 22.69 -15.58 4.73
C ALA A 448 23.38 -15.04 3.47
N VAL A 449 22.66 -14.89 2.35
CA VAL A 449 23.17 -14.22 1.14
C VAL A 449 23.55 -12.77 1.45
N TRP A 450 22.72 -12.07 2.22
CA TRP A 450 22.92 -10.65 2.51
C TRP A 450 24.08 -10.40 3.49
N LEU A 451 24.41 -11.37 4.36
CA LEU A 451 25.62 -11.30 5.19
C LEU A 451 26.91 -11.21 4.35
N ARG A 452 26.88 -11.63 3.07
CA ARG A 452 28.02 -11.51 2.16
C ARG A 452 28.28 -10.05 1.73
N LEU A 453 27.39 -9.10 2.01
CA LEU A 453 27.65 -7.67 1.82
C LEU A 453 28.90 -7.20 2.57
N GLN A 454 29.26 -7.86 3.67
CA GLN A 454 30.50 -7.59 4.40
C GLN A 454 31.76 -7.82 3.56
N GLN A 455 31.67 -8.63 2.50
CA GLN A 455 32.77 -8.96 1.59
C GLN A 455 32.84 -8.00 0.38
N VAL A 456 31.81 -7.18 0.16
CA VAL A 456 31.75 -6.23 -0.95
C VAL A 456 32.61 -5.01 -0.65
N ASP A 457 33.37 -4.56 -1.64
CA ASP A 457 34.17 -3.34 -1.55
C ASP A 457 33.32 -2.13 -1.09
N PRO A 458 33.73 -1.38 -0.04
CA PRO A 458 33.00 -0.22 0.43
C PRO A 458 32.76 0.85 -0.65
N GLY A 459 33.72 1.04 -1.55
CA GLY A 459 33.62 1.97 -2.67
C GLY A 459 32.52 1.57 -3.65
N HIS A 460 32.31 0.27 -3.88
CA HIS A 460 31.21 -0.22 -4.71
C HIS A 460 29.83 0.08 -4.09
N LEU A 461 29.66 -0.16 -2.78
CA LEU A 461 28.42 0.18 -2.07
C LEU A 461 28.14 1.69 -2.12
N TRP A 462 29.16 2.51 -1.88
CA TRP A 462 29.07 3.96 -1.99
C TRP A 462 28.74 4.42 -3.41
N TRP A 463 29.32 3.77 -4.43
CA TRP A 463 29.03 4.06 -5.83
C TRP A 463 27.54 3.81 -6.15
N ILE A 464 26.96 2.67 -5.74
CA ILE A 464 25.53 2.40 -5.91
C ILE A 464 24.70 3.50 -5.25
N ARG A 465 24.98 3.83 -3.98
CA ARG A 465 24.27 4.88 -3.24
C ARG A 465 24.35 6.25 -3.94
N SER A 466 25.52 6.65 -4.41
CA SER A 466 25.70 7.92 -5.13
C SER A 466 24.94 7.95 -6.47
N GLN A 467 24.89 6.84 -7.21
CA GLN A 467 24.10 6.76 -8.46
C GLN A 467 22.60 6.92 -8.17
N LEU A 468 22.09 6.24 -7.14
CA LEU A 468 20.67 6.31 -6.78
C LEU A 468 20.28 7.69 -6.24
N ARG A 469 21.17 8.35 -5.47
CA ARG A 469 20.95 9.73 -5.01
C ARG A 469 20.90 10.70 -6.18
N ALA A 470 21.78 10.56 -7.16
CA ALA A 470 21.75 11.39 -8.36
C ALA A 470 20.46 11.23 -9.16
N LEU A 471 19.96 9.99 -9.30
CA LEU A 471 18.68 9.72 -9.94
C LEU A 471 17.52 10.40 -9.20
N LEU A 472 17.52 10.35 -7.86
CA LEU A 472 16.51 11.03 -7.05
C LEU A 472 16.56 12.55 -7.20
N VAL A 473 17.75 13.15 -7.22
CA VAL A 473 17.91 14.61 -7.40
C VAL A 473 17.29 15.07 -8.74
N GLU A 474 17.49 14.34 -9.82
CA GLU A 474 16.87 14.66 -11.12
C GLU A 474 15.34 14.54 -11.09
N ASP A 475 14.80 13.51 -10.44
CA ASP A 475 13.34 13.36 -10.27
C ASP A 475 12.73 14.46 -9.39
N VAL A 476 13.42 14.84 -8.31
CA VAL A 476 13.04 15.97 -7.44
C VAL A 476 12.95 17.25 -8.27
N ARG A 477 13.95 17.56 -9.09
CA ARG A 477 13.96 18.74 -9.96
C ARG A 477 12.78 18.73 -10.94
N ALA A 478 12.53 17.59 -11.58
CA ALA A 478 11.42 17.45 -12.53
C ALA A 478 10.04 17.63 -11.86
N ARG A 479 9.84 17.06 -10.67
CA ARG A 479 8.59 17.19 -9.91
C ARG A 479 8.41 18.57 -9.32
N LEU A 480 9.49 19.21 -8.87
CA LEU A 480 9.48 20.57 -8.38
C LEU A 480 9.08 21.53 -9.51
N HIS A 481 9.67 21.37 -10.70
CA HIS A 481 9.31 22.17 -11.88
C HIS A 481 7.82 22.04 -12.21
N ARG A 482 7.30 20.80 -12.30
CA ARG A 482 5.86 20.55 -12.54
C ARG A 482 4.96 21.18 -11.46
N SER A 483 5.29 20.97 -10.19
CA SER A 483 4.53 21.52 -9.06
C SER A 483 4.45 23.04 -9.11
N TRP A 484 5.57 23.72 -9.36
CA TRP A 484 5.59 25.18 -9.45
C TRP A 484 4.81 25.72 -10.66
N LEU A 485 4.84 25.04 -11.81
CA LEU A 485 3.99 25.39 -12.95
C LEU A 485 2.49 25.24 -12.62
N GLU A 486 2.10 24.12 -12.00
CA GLU A 486 0.71 23.89 -11.57
C GLU A 486 0.23 24.94 -10.56
N ARG A 487 1.15 25.46 -9.74
CA ARG A 487 0.91 26.54 -8.77
C ARG A 487 0.85 27.94 -9.41
N GLY A 488 1.09 28.05 -10.71
CA GLY A 488 0.96 29.29 -11.50
C GLY A 488 2.26 30.05 -11.76
N ALA A 489 3.43 29.50 -11.44
CA ALA A 489 4.70 30.11 -11.80
C ALA A 489 4.97 30.05 -13.32
N SER A 490 5.71 31.00 -13.83
CA SER A 490 6.17 31.04 -15.22
C SER A 490 7.53 30.38 -15.39
N GLU A 491 7.84 29.86 -16.59
CA GLU A 491 9.14 29.25 -16.90
C GLU A 491 10.35 30.15 -16.57
N ALA A 492 10.19 31.47 -16.71
CA ALA A 492 11.24 32.44 -16.39
C ALA A 492 11.61 32.46 -14.89
N GLU A 493 10.66 32.15 -14.01
CA GLU A 493 10.85 32.13 -12.55
C GLU A 493 11.52 30.83 -12.06
N LEU A 494 11.53 29.78 -12.89
CA LEU A 494 11.95 28.43 -12.49
C LEU A 494 13.42 28.11 -12.79
N GLY A 495 14.20 29.09 -13.24
CA GLY A 495 15.62 28.89 -13.56
C GLY A 495 16.48 28.33 -12.41
N TRP A 496 16.11 28.61 -11.16
CA TRP A 496 16.80 28.13 -9.96
C TRP A 496 16.65 26.62 -9.73
N ILE A 497 15.62 25.97 -10.27
CA ILE A 497 15.36 24.54 -10.07
C ILE A 497 16.47 23.68 -10.70
N LYS A 498 17.09 24.16 -11.78
CA LYS A 498 18.20 23.45 -12.46
C LYS A 498 19.38 23.16 -11.53
N THR A 499 19.56 23.97 -10.49
CA THR A 499 20.64 23.83 -9.50
C THR A 499 20.10 23.49 -8.11
N ALA A 500 18.80 23.24 -7.96
CA ALA A 500 18.22 22.81 -6.70
C ALA A 500 18.63 21.36 -6.39
N PHE A 501 18.98 21.07 -5.15
CA PHE A 501 19.51 19.79 -4.68
C PHE A 501 20.84 19.39 -5.34
N ASP A 502 21.72 18.73 -4.59
CA ASP A 502 23.05 18.31 -5.05
C ASP A 502 23.24 16.81 -4.76
N PRO A 503 23.66 15.99 -5.76
CA PRO A 503 23.91 14.57 -5.57
C PRO A 503 25.07 14.24 -4.60
N ASN A 504 25.88 15.22 -4.21
CA ASN A 504 26.97 15.03 -3.24
C ASN A 504 26.57 15.43 -1.81
N VAL A 505 25.34 15.91 -1.60
CA VAL A 505 24.85 16.37 -0.30
C VAL A 505 23.98 15.31 0.38
N LEU A 506 24.14 15.19 1.71
CA LEU A 506 23.38 14.27 2.54
C LEU A 506 21.88 14.48 2.35
N THR A 507 21.20 13.47 1.80
CA THR A 507 19.78 13.57 1.44
C THR A 507 18.91 12.82 2.44
N ILE A 508 18.01 13.54 3.10
CA ILE A 508 17.09 13.00 4.10
C ILE A 508 15.68 12.94 3.50
N GLY A 509 15.03 11.79 3.61
CA GLY A 509 13.67 11.55 3.15
C GLY A 509 12.65 11.54 4.28
N PHE A 510 11.50 12.17 4.04
CA PHE A 510 10.33 12.08 4.90
C PHE A 510 9.06 11.96 4.04
N ALA A 511 8.52 10.74 3.89
CA ALA A 511 7.25 10.57 3.18
C ALA A 511 6.25 9.65 3.89
N ARG A 512 5.05 10.16 4.13
CA ARG A 512 3.96 9.47 4.86
C ARG A 512 2.62 10.20 4.71
N ARG A 513 1.51 9.56 5.05
CA ARG A 513 0.25 10.31 5.32
C ARG A 513 0.49 11.33 6.43
N VAL A 514 -0.24 12.43 6.44
CA VAL A 514 -0.04 13.54 7.39
C VAL A 514 -1.15 13.63 8.45
N PRO A 515 -1.36 12.62 9.33
CA PRO A 515 -2.11 12.82 10.55
C PRO A 515 -1.22 13.49 11.61
N THR A 516 -1.84 14.13 12.60
CA THR A 516 -1.16 14.88 13.66
C THR A 516 -0.10 14.07 14.42
N TYR A 517 -0.37 12.80 14.73
CA TYR A 517 0.54 11.94 15.50
C TYR A 517 1.86 11.59 14.79
N LYS A 518 1.94 11.78 13.46
CA LYS A 518 3.18 11.54 12.70
C LYS A 518 4.12 12.74 12.68
N ARG A 519 3.72 13.86 13.29
CA ARG A 519 4.56 15.03 13.63
C ARG A 519 5.43 15.55 12.48
N LEU A 520 4.78 15.78 11.33
CA LEU A 520 5.40 16.37 10.14
C LEU A 520 6.18 17.65 10.46
N THR A 521 5.66 18.52 11.32
CA THR A 521 6.25 19.82 11.65
C THR A 521 7.23 19.81 12.82
N LEU A 522 7.59 18.64 13.39
CA LEU A 522 8.61 18.57 14.45
C LEU A 522 9.95 19.16 13.97
N MET A 523 10.29 18.92 12.70
CA MET A 523 11.48 19.48 12.05
C MET A 523 11.46 21.01 11.91
N LEU A 524 10.30 21.65 12.10
CA LEU A 524 10.11 23.10 12.05
C LEU A 524 9.96 23.71 13.45
N ARG A 525 10.21 22.94 14.53
CA ARG A 525 10.19 23.47 15.89
C ARG A 525 11.30 24.50 16.14
N ASP A 526 12.46 24.31 15.51
CA ASP A 526 13.55 25.29 15.47
C ASP A 526 13.94 25.57 14.00
N PRO A 527 13.19 26.46 13.32
CA PRO A 527 13.40 26.73 11.90
C PRO A 527 14.77 27.36 11.60
N GLU A 528 15.32 28.12 12.55
CA GLU A 528 16.65 28.74 12.43
C GLU A 528 17.76 27.68 12.50
N ARG A 529 17.63 26.69 13.38
CA ARG A 529 18.57 25.56 13.45
C ARG A 529 18.45 24.65 12.22
N LEU A 530 17.24 24.40 11.72
CA LEU A 530 17.06 23.69 10.46
C LEU A 530 17.71 24.44 9.29
N GLU A 531 17.52 25.76 9.19
CA GLU A 531 18.14 26.59 8.15
C GLU A 531 19.67 26.53 8.21
N ARG A 532 20.27 26.61 9.41
CA ARG A 532 21.72 26.44 9.59
C ARG A 532 22.23 25.08 9.12
N LEU A 533 21.49 24.00 9.39
CA LEU A 533 21.84 22.66 8.92
C LEU A 533 21.74 22.52 7.39
N LEU A 534 20.69 23.08 6.80
CA LEU A 534 20.49 23.05 5.34
C LEU A 534 21.59 23.81 4.60
N LEU A 535 22.09 24.89 5.20
CA LEU A 535 23.04 25.83 4.61
C LEU A 535 24.46 25.74 5.21
N ASP A 536 24.77 24.69 5.96
CA ASP A 536 26.09 24.50 6.54
C ASP A 536 27.17 24.49 5.42
N PRO A 537 28.24 25.29 5.53
CA PRO A 537 29.22 25.42 4.46
C PRO A 537 30.10 24.18 4.26
N GLU A 538 30.23 23.33 5.28
CA GLU A 538 31.09 22.14 5.25
C GLU A 538 30.27 20.85 5.17
N ARG A 539 29.12 20.81 5.86
CA ARG A 539 28.29 19.61 6.03
C ARG A 539 26.80 19.92 5.82
N PRO A 540 26.42 20.48 4.65
CA PRO A 540 25.03 20.81 4.39
C PRO A 540 24.15 19.56 4.40
N ILE A 541 22.86 19.72 4.65
CA ILE A 541 21.87 18.65 4.42
C ILE A 541 20.83 19.10 3.41
N GLN A 542 20.13 18.15 2.81
CA GLN A 542 18.94 18.42 2.01
C GLN A 542 17.79 17.50 2.42
N LEU A 543 16.56 18.02 2.39
CA LEU A 543 15.37 17.35 2.89
C LEU A 543 14.28 17.26 1.83
N ILE A 544 13.79 16.06 1.60
CA ILE A 544 12.67 15.81 0.68
C ILE A 544 11.48 15.35 1.50
N VAL A 545 10.41 16.13 1.45
CA VAL A 545 9.17 15.87 2.17
C VAL A 545 8.07 15.53 1.18
N ALA A 546 7.26 14.51 1.46
CA ALA A 546 6.09 14.18 0.65
C ALA A 546 4.98 13.57 1.51
N GLY A 547 3.73 13.70 1.08
CA GLY A 547 2.61 13.14 1.84
C GLY A 547 1.27 13.75 1.50
N LYS A 548 0.21 13.04 1.85
CA LYS A 548 -1.19 13.45 1.65
C LYS A 548 -1.88 13.56 3.01
N SER A 549 -2.63 14.65 3.23
CA SER A 549 -3.59 14.74 4.34
C SER A 549 -4.95 14.21 3.89
N HIS A 550 -5.77 13.72 4.82
CA HIS A 550 -7.14 13.36 4.49
C HIS A 550 -7.92 14.61 4.03
N PRO A 551 -8.84 14.53 3.04
CA PRO A 551 -9.55 15.70 2.53
C PRO A 551 -10.37 16.44 3.60
N ALA A 552 -10.83 15.73 4.63
CA ALA A 552 -11.55 16.27 5.79
C ALA A 552 -10.66 16.63 7.00
N ASP A 553 -9.33 16.45 6.91
CA ASP A 553 -8.39 16.79 7.98
C ASP A 553 -7.71 18.14 7.69
N ASP A 554 -8.42 19.22 8.02
CA ASP A 554 -7.92 20.59 7.87
C ASP A 554 -6.65 20.85 8.70
N GLY A 555 -6.53 20.18 9.85
CA GLY A 555 -5.33 20.25 10.69
C GLY A 555 -4.10 19.69 9.95
N GLY A 556 -4.22 18.49 9.38
CA GLY A 556 -3.17 17.90 8.55
C GLY A 556 -2.83 18.73 7.31
N LYS A 557 -3.82 19.35 6.65
CA LYS A 557 -3.58 20.28 5.53
C LYS A 557 -2.82 21.54 5.96
N ALA A 558 -3.11 22.09 7.14
CA ALA A 558 -2.39 23.23 7.69
C ALA A 558 -0.92 22.87 8.01
N LEU A 559 -0.66 21.66 8.50
CA LEU A 559 0.72 21.17 8.71
C LEU A 559 1.50 21.06 7.39
N ILE A 560 0.87 20.56 6.32
CA ILE A 560 1.46 20.55 4.96
C ILE A 560 1.82 21.98 4.53
N GLN A 561 0.88 22.91 4.66
CA GLN A 561 1.10 24.29 4.26
C GLN A 561 2.29 24.93 4.98
N GLN A 562 2.45 24.68 6.28
CA GLN A 562 3.60 25.20 7.05
C GLN A 562 4.93 24.72 6.46
N VAL A 563 5.02 23.43 6.11
CA VAL A 563 6.23 22.88 5.47
C VAL A 563 6.45 23.47 4.08
N VAL A 564 5.40 23.57 3.25
CA VAL A 564 5.51 24.17 1.91
C VAL A 564 6.02 25.61 2.00
N ARG A 565 5.43 26.42 2.89
CA ARG A 565 5.85 27.83 3.09
C ARG A 565 7.31 27.95 3.52
N PHE A 566 7.77 27.09 4.44
CA PHE A 566 9.17 27.10 4.84
C PHE A 566 10.07 26.64 3.68
N ALA A 567 9.70 25.57 2.98
CA ALA A 567 10.47 25.01 1.87
C ALA A 567 10.58 25.97 0.68
N ASP A 568 9.58 26.82 0.43
CA ASP A 568 9.56 27.76 -0.68
C ASP A 568 10.39 29.03 -0.43
N ARG A 569 10.86 29.25 0.80
CA ARG A 569 11.70 30.41 1.15
C ARG A 569 12.95 30.46 0.24
N PRO A 570 13.27 31.62 -0.38
CA PRO A 570 14.40 31.73 -1.31
C PRO A 570 15.74 31.26 -0.74
N GLU A 571 15.93 31.43 0.57
CA GLU A 571 17.15 31.04 1.27
C GLU A 571 17.37 29.53 1.28
N VAL A 572 16.30 28.72 1.35
CA VAL A 572 16.40 27.26 1.59
C VAL A 572 15.79 26.40 0.49
N ARG A 573 15.00 26.95 -0.44
CA ARG A 573 14.27 26.20 -1.49
C ARG A 573 15.13 25.33 -2.41
N HIS A 574 16.44 25.55 -2.40
CA HIS A 574 17.40 24.73 -3.15
C HIS A 574 17.93 23.52 -2.35
N ARG A 575 17.52 23.37 -1.07
CA ARG A 575 17.90 22.29 -0.14
C ARG A 575 16.71 21.56 0.48
N ILE A 576 15.52 22.14 0.46
CA ILE A 576 14.30 21.51 0.99
C ILE A 576 13.14 21.66 0.01
N ALA A 577 12.35 20.59 -0.14
CA ALA A 577 11.19 20.59 -1.01
C ALA A 577 10.06 19.74 -0.42
N PHE A 578 8.82 20.20 -0.63
CA PHE A 578 7.63 19.38 -0.49
C PHE A 578 7.17 18.92 -1.88
N LEU A 579 7.14 17.61 -2.12
CA LEU A 579 6.71 17.03 -3.38
C LEU A 579 5.24 16.58 -3.30
N PRO A 580 4.34 17.15 -4.12
CA PRO A 580 2.94 16.76 -4.11
C PRO A 580 2.70 15.41 -4.81
N ASP A 581 1.55 14.83 -4.52
CA ASP A 581 1.03 13.61 -5.14
C ASP A 581 1.89 12.36 -4.89
N TYR A 582 2.31 12.19 -3.64
CA TYR A 582 3.05 11.00 -3.21
C TYR A 582 2.32 9.70 -3.60
N ASP A 583 2.99 8.87 -4.40
CA ASP A 583 2.51 7.58 -4.92
C ASP A 583 3.66 6.54 -4.95
N MET A 584 3.39 5.32 -5.44
CA MET A 584 4.41 4.26 -5.52
C MET A 584 5.59 4.63 -6.42
N SER A 585 5.38 5.44 -7.47
CA SER A 585 6.44 5.84 -8.40
C SER A 585 7.46 6.73 -7.70
N MET A 586 6.95 7.73 -6.98
CA MET A 586 7.78 8.64 -6.18
C MET A 586 8.44 7.88 -5.03
N ALA A 587 7.68 7.02 -4.36
CA ALA A 587 8.16 6.24 -3.22
C ALA A 587 9.40 5.40 -3.58
N ARG A 588 9.42 4.70 -4.73
CA ARG A 588 10.60 3.95 -5.16
C ARG A 588 11.84 4.83 -5.23
N LEU A 589 11.77 5.96 -5.92
CA LEU A 589 12.91 6.86 -6.10
C LEU A 589 13.38 7.47 -4.77
N LEU A 590 12.45 7.81 -3.88
CA LEU A 590 12.79 8.28 -2.54
C LEU A 590 13.54 7.21 -1.73
N TYR A 591 13.03 5.98 -1.67
CA TYR A 591 13.70 4.89 -0.96
C TYR A 591 15.05 4.53 -1.57
N TRP A 592 15.19 4.63 -2.89
CA TRP A 592 16.46 4.38 -3.56
C TRP A 592 17.50 5.46 -3.24
N GLY A 593 17.14 6.74 -3.31
CA GLY A 593 18.10 7.84 -3.30
C GLY A 593 18.33 8.52 -1.94
N CYS A 594 17.38 8.47 -1.00
CA CYS A 594 17.57 9.07 0.32
C CYS A 594 18.62 8.28 1.12
N ASP A 595 19.58 8.98 1.71
CA ASP A 595 20.63 8.37 2.55
C ASP A 595 20.16 8.10 3.96
N VAL A 596 19.27 8.97 4.45
CA VAL A 596 18.62 8.82 5.74
C VAL A 596 17.12 8.86 5.56
N TRP A 597 16.43 7.91 6.17
CA TRP A 597 14.98 7.88 6.25
C TRP A 597 14.54 8.30 7.65
N LEU A 598 13.89 9.47 7.73
CA LEU A 598 13.49 10.08 8.99
C LEU A 598 12.11 9.60 9.41
N ASN A 599 11.97 9.10 10.65
CA ASN A 599 10.70 8.70 11.27
C ASN A 599 10.56 9.18 12.71
N ASN A 600 9.63 10.10 12.98
CA ASN A 600 9.42 10.69 14.31
C ASN A 600 7.96 10.60 14.81
N PRO A 601 7.28 9.44 14.69
CA PRO A 601 5.92 9.31 15.20
C PRO A 601 5.87 9.49 16.72
N LEU A 602 4.71 9.86 17.26
CA LEU A 602 4.46 9.71 18.70
C LEU A 602 4.50 8.22 19.06
N ARG A 603 5.29 7.86 20.08
CA ARG A 603 5.33 6.50 20.61
C ARG A 603 4.17 6.28 21.59
N PRO A 604 3.46 5.14 21.59
CA PRO A 604 3.55 3.98 20.69
C PRO A 604 2.47 3.99 19.58
N LEU A 605 2.32 5.11 18.85
CA LEU A 605 1.21 5.34 17.92
C LEU A 605 1.51 4.96 16.47
N GLU A 606 2.72 4.45 16.17
CA GLU A 606 3.01 3.79 14.90
C GLU A 606 2.95 2.27 15.08
N ALA A 607 1.92 1.62 14.51
CA ALA A 607 1.74 0.18 14.65
C ALA A 607 2.93 -0.65 14.10
N CYS A 608 3.51 -0.22 12.97
CA CYS A 608 4.68 -0.88 12.40
C CYS A 608 5.52 0.11 11.58
N GLY A 609 4.98 0.60 10.45
CA GLY A 609 5.68 1.53 9.57
C GLY A 609 6.65 0.84 8.60
N THR A 610 6.19 0.48 7.40
CA THR A 610 7.00 -0.27 6.42
C THR A 610 7.97 0.57 5.59
N SER A 611 7.93 1.90 5.69
CA SER A 611 8.79 2.79 4.87
C SER A 611 10.27 2.68 5.23
N GLY A 612 10.60 2.53 6.50
CA GLY A 612 11.98 2.32 6.96
C GLY A 612 12.60 1.03 6.44
N MET A 613 11.79 -0.04 6.34
CA MET A 613 12.22 -1.32 5.76
C MET A 613 12.59 -1.16 4.28
N LYS A 614 11.83 -0.37 3.51
CA LYS A 614 12.08 -0.12 2.08
C LYS A 614 13.35 0.71 1.86
N SER A 615 13.60 1.68 2.74
CA SER A 615 14.85 2.43 2.75
C SER A 615 16.04 1.51 3.05
N ALA A 616 15.91 0.65 4.06
CA ALA A 616 16.96 -0.29 4.47
C ALA A 616 17.36 -1.26 3.34
N LEU A 617 16.38 -1.77 2.57
CA LEU A 617 16.65 -2.59 1.37
C LEU A 617 17.52 -1.90 0.31
N ASN A 618 17.65 -0.58 0.38
CA ASN A 618 18.43 0.21 -0.56
C ASN A 618 19.69 0.84 0.07
N GLY A 619 20.07 0.40 1.28
CA GLY A 619 21.20 0.95 2.01
C GLY A 619 20.98 2.38 2.53
N GLY A 620 19.73 2.81 2.68
CA GLY A 620 19.39 4.05 3.38
C GLY A 620 19.24 3.78 4.88
N LEU A 621 19.92 4.59 5.71
CA LEU A 621 19.95 4.43 7.17
C LEU A 621 18.70 5.03 7.82
N ASN A 622 18.22 4.43 8.90
CA ASN A 622 17.06 4.94 9.61
C ASN A 622 17.47 5.93 10.70
N LEU A 623 16.78 7.07 10.77
CA LEU A 623 16.83 8.01 11.89
C LEU A 623 15.42 8.07 12.47
N SER A 624 15.18 7.33 13.56
CA SER A 624 13.81 7.07 14.00
C SER A 624 13.63 7.02 15.50
N ILE A 625 12.45 7.41 15.97
CA ILE A 625 11.97 7.04 17.31
C ILE A 625 11.75 5.51 17.34
N ARG A 626 12.06 4.88 18.48
CA ARG A 626 11.85 3.44 18.71
C ARG A 626 10.37 3.10 18.89
N ASP A 627 9.67 3.10 17.76
CA ASP A 627 8.26 2.73 17.67
C ASP A 627 8.04 1.81 16.46
N GLY A 628 6.91 1.09 16.45
CA GLY A 628 6.58 0.13 15.39
C GLY A 628 7.67 -0.92 15.18
N TRP A 629 8.08 -1.12 13.92
CA TRP A 629 9.12 -2.09 13.56
C TRP A 629 10.52 -1.69 14.05
N TRP A 630 10.76 -0.40 14.26
CA TRP A 630 12.09 0.08 14.64
C TRP A 630 12.42 -0.27 16.10
N ASP A 631 11.40 -0.38 16.96
CA ASP A 631 11.57 -0.81 18.37
C ASP A 631 12.26 -2.18 18.48
N GLU A 632 11.96 -3.10 17.55
CA GLU A 632 12.46 -4.48 17.53
C GLU A 632 13.69 -4.70 16.63
N TRP A 633 13.94 -3.85 15.62
CA TRP A 633 15.05 -4.03 14.66
C TRP A 633 16.26 -3.12 14.89
N TYR A 634 16.15 -2.08 15.71
CA TYR A 634 17.30 -1.23 16.03
C TYR A 634 18.33 -1.99 16.89
N ASP A 635 19.56 -2.08 16.43
CA ASP A 635 20.67 -2.78 17.11
C ASP A 635 21.75 -1.85 17.67
N GLY A 636 21.65 -0.54 17.41
CA GLY A 636 22.64 0.46 17.82
C GLY A 636 23.69 0.80 16.75
N GLU A 637 23.77 0.02 15.67
CA GLU A 637 24.77 0.17 14.60
C GLU A 637 24.12 0.43 13.23
N ASN A 638 22.87 0.01 13.04
CA ASN A 638 22.11 0.08 11.78
C ASN A 638 21.33 1.40 11.53
N GLY A 639 21.61 2.45 12.31
CA GLY A 639 20.96 3.75 12.21
C GLY A 639 21.06 4.55 13.50
N TRP A 640 20.06 5.40 13.74
CA TRP A 640 20.01 6.25 14.93
C TRP A 640 18.62 6.23 15.56
N GLU A 641 18.59 6.05 16.87
CA GLU A 641 17.43 6.30 17.71
C GLU A 641 17.31 7.80 18.03
N ILE A 642 16.16 8.40 17.72
CA ILE A 642 15.75 9.68 18.30
C ILE A 642 15.22 9.38 19.71
N PRO A 643 15.85 9.90 20.79
CA PRO A 643 15.40 9.62 22.15
C PRO A 643 13.95 10.04 22.35
N SER A 644 13.08 9.12 22.78
CA SER A 644 11.70 9.44 23.14
C SER A 644 11.64 10.06 24.53
N ALA A 645 10.81 11.08 24.70
CA ALA A 645 10.53 11.69 26.00
C ALA A 645 9.32 11.00 26.66
N ASP A 646 9.40 9.69 26.81
CA ASP A 646 8.35 8.85 27.40
C ASP A 646 8.02 9.32 28.83
N GLY A 647 6.72 9.42 29.14
CA GLY A 647 6.23 9.85 30.47
C GLY A 647 6.17 11.37 30.69
N VAL A 648 6.59 12.19 29.72
CA VAL A 648 6.36 13.64 29.76
C VAL A 648 4.90 13.94 29.38
N ALA A 649 4.12 14.43 30.34
CA ALA A 649 2.69 14.70 30.16
C ALA A 649 2.37 15.93 29.29
N ASP A 650 3.27 16.91 29.25
CA ASP A 650 3.11 18.11 28.40
C ASP A 650 3.61 17.82 26.98
N ASP A 651 2.68 17.75 26.04
CA ASP A 651 2.93 17.49 24.63
C ASP A 651 3.95 18.47 24.01
N ASN A 652 3.90 19.76 24.38
CA ASN A 652 4.84 20.75 23.84
C ASN A 652 6.24 20.51 24.38
N ARG A 653 6.35 20.24 25.68
CA ARG A 653 7.65 19.94 26.30
C ARG A 653 8.28 18.67 25.74
N ARG A 654 7.47 17.63 25.51
CA ARG A 654 7.92 16.39 24.84
C ARG A 654 8.45 16.71 23.44
N ASP A 655 7.67 17.42 22.63
CA ASP A 655 8.06 17.76 21.26
C ASP A 655 9.36 18.62 21.23
N ASP A 656 9.55 19.54 22.18
CA ASP A 656 10.78 20.32 22.29
C ASP A 656 12.00 19.45 22.60
N LEU A 657 11.87 18.48 23.52
CA LEU A 657 12.95 17.56 23.88
C LEU A 657 13.33 16.65 22.71
N GLU A 658 12.34 16.08 22.04
CA GLU A 658 12.56 15.16 20.92
C GLU A 658 13.07 15.89 19.67
N ALA A 659 12.61 17.11 19.40
CA ALA A 659 13.17 17.97 18.36
C ALA A 659 14.65 18.30 18.65
N ASN A 660 14.99 18.65 19.90
CA ASN A 660 16.38 18.87 20.29
C ASN A 660 17.24 17.62 20.12
N GLY A 661 16.70 16.44 20.44
CA GLY A 661 17.36 15.15 20.20
C GLY A 661 17.63 14.91 18.73
N LEU A 662 16.61 15.14 17.88
CA LEU A 662 16.73 15.04 16.42
C LEU A 662 17.84 15.94 15.87
N TYR A 663 17.83 17.24 16.20
CA TYR A 663 18.85 18.16 15.69
C TYR A 663 20.26 17.80 16.19
N SER A 664 20.40 17.41 17.45
CA SER A 664 21.71 17.05 18.01
C SER A 664 22.28 15.81 17.31
N LEU A 665 21.44 14.82 16.98
CA LEU A 665 21.86 13.66 16.17
C LEU A 665 22.30 14.08 14.77
N LEU A 666 21.53 14.95 14.10
CA LEU A 666 21.88 15.44 12.77
C LEU A 666 23.24 16.14 12.75
N GLU A 667 23.47 17.03 13.71
CA GLU A 667 24.70 17.84 13.82
C GLU A 667 25.93 17.04 14.24
N GLN A 668 25.76 16.13 15.21
CA GLN A 668 26.90 15.53 15.93
C GLN A 668 27.22 14.10 15.48
N ALA A 669 26.26 13.40 14.86
CA ALA A 669 26.42 12.00 14.47
C ALA A 669 26.18 11.78 12.98
N VAL A 670 25.03 12.18 12.45
CA VAL A 670 24.61 11.85 11.08
C VAL A 670 25.47 12.59 10.06
N ALA A 671 25.46 13.93 10.05
CA ALA A 671 26.20 14.70 9.06
C ALA A 671 27.73 14.45 9.15
N PRO A 672 28.37 14.42 10.34
CA PRO A 672 29.80 14.10 10.42
C PRO A 672 30.17 12.75 9.80
N LYS A 673 29.44 11.67 10.14
CA LYS A 673 29.70 10.34 9.56
C LYS A 673 29.51 10.31 8.04
N PHE A 674 28.55 11.08 7.53
CA PHE A 674 28.36 11.19 6.10
C PHE A 674 29.53 11.93 5.44
N TYR A 675 30.04 13.03 6.00
CA TYR A 675 31.05 13.87 5.33
C TYR A 675 32.51 13.48 5.59
N GLU A 676 32.80 12.67 6.60
CA GLU A 676 34.13 12.08 6.84
C GLU A 676 34.50 11.10 5.72
N ARG A 677 35.35 11.53 4.78
CA ARG A 677 35.84 10.71 3.66
C ARG A 677 37.27 10.20 3.88
N ASP A 678 37.57 9.04 3.31
CA ASP A 678 38.93 8.54 3.12
C ASP A 678 39.62 9.17 1.88
N GLU A 679 40.84 8.71 1.57
CA GLU A 679 41.62 9.17 0.42
C GLU A 679 40.96 8.88 -0.94
N GLN A 680 40.05 7.91 -0.99
CA GLN A 680 39.29 7.50 -2.17
C GLN A 680 37.94 8.22 -2.28
N GLY A 681 37.59 9.08 -1.33
CA GLY A 681 36.33 9.82 -1.31
C GLY A 681 35.14 9.01 -0.79
N VAL A 682 35.38 7.87 -0.14
CA VAL A 682 34.36 6.99 0.45
C VAL A 682 34.21 7.31 1.95
N PRO A 683 33.00 7.29 2.53
CA PRO A 683 32.81 7.42 3.97
C PRO A 683 32.85 6.05 4.68
N PRO A 684 34.00 5.58 5.20
CA PRO A 684 34.13 4.21 5.70
C PRO A 684 33.14 3.90 6.83
N ARG A 685 33.00 4.81 7.80
CA ARG A 685 32.08 4.66 8.95
C ARG A 685 30.61 4.68 8.54
N TRP A 686 30.26 5.38 7.46
CA TRP A 686 28.89 5.39 6.96
C TRP A 686 28.57 4.08 6.24
N ILE A 687 29.49 3.61 5.38
CA ILE A 687 29.32 2.36 4.65
C ILE A 687 29.32 1.15 5.59
N GLU A 688 30.04 1.21 6.70
CA GLU A 688 29.96 0.19 7.75
C GLU A 688 28.54 0.07 8.33
N MET A 689 27.84 1.18 8.56
CA MET A 689 26.44 1.16 9.02
C MET A 689 25.46 0.67 7.95
N VAL A 690 25.81 0.81 6.67
CA VAL A 690 24.97 0.38 5.53
C VAL A 690 25.02 -1.14 5.33
N ARG A 691 26.03 -1.83 5.86
CA ARG A 691 26.32 -3.25 5.61
C ARG A 691 25.44 -4.23 6.37
#